data_AF-A0A183BXS4-F1
#
_entry.id   AF-A0A183BXS4-F1
#
_cell.length_a   1.000
_cell.length_b   1.000
_cell.length_c   1.000
_cell.angle_alpha   90.00
_cell.angle_beta   90.00
_cell.angle_gamma   90.00
#
_symmetry.space_group_name_H-M   'P 1'
#
loop_
_entity.id
_entity.type
_entity.pdbx_description
1 polymer ?
#
loop_
_entity_poly.entity_id
_entity_poly.type
_entity_poly.pdbx_seq_one_letter_code
_entity_poly.pdbx_strand_id
1 'polypeptide(L)'
;MRRLGSFEDSENVLLLLLQSPKRIRLPSIAGGATNVTFQQHKVTREERAHVLGRYAGYRGCTLWFTGLSGAGKTTIAFALEKTLIQLGIPAYALDGDNIRHGLCKNLGFSAEERSENIRRVAEVAKLFSDMGMVVLASFISPFRAGREEARRVHSEEDIPFFEIYVDAPIEVCEARDPKKLYKKARAGEIRGFTGVDSDYEAPLLADLVLSSGVDSETQCIQHVLRFLHERNILPNNAMFQLCGQPIRQLFVSDCPPRRDLLNEADVCPAVHLSLVDLQWLQVLAEGWASPLSGFMRERQYLQCLHFGQLLDLHKHCDVTELALPSGSDSILPMNDGEDHPMSSSVSQSVPIVLPIDAATKLSIERAIQQQKQQHNSSTTVSMAPTRVRLLYEGSLVGVLTDPEMFEHRKEERICRQFGHSDPAHPTIRQILSSGDWLLGGDVQVFERIVYGDGLDEYRKTPTELRREFAERKCDCVFAFQLRNPVHNGHALLMSSTREHLLKQGHRNPVLLLHPLGGWTKDDDVRIEQHKAVLEEGMLDPEWTVLAIFPAPMLYAGPTEVQWHARARLACGVNAYIVGRDPAGIQNARTGDYLYEPSHGAKVLSMAPGLLGLEIIPFRVAAYDNAAGAMAFYDAARHDDFLFISGTAMRKYAREGQQPPDGFMSPRAWKVK
;
A
#
# COMPACT_ATOMS: atom_id res chain seq x y z
N MET A 1 -17.27 -18.02 43.59
CA MET A 1 -16.17 -17.12 43.16
C MET A 1 -15.22 -17.87 42.22
N ARG A 2 -15.36 -17.71 40.90
CA ARG A 2 -14.29 -17.74 39.88
C ARG A 2 -14.90 -17.55 38.48
N ARG A 3 -14.61 -16.37 37.93
CA ARG A 3 -14.53 -15.88 36.54
C ARG A 3 -15.26 -16.67 35.42
N LEU A 4 -16.27 -16.00 34.84
CA LEU A 4 -16.72 -16.17 33.46
C LEU A 4 -15.66 -15.56 32.52
N GLY A 5 -15.23 -16.33 31.52
CA GLY A 5 -14.25 -15.94 30.51
C GLY A 5 -14.87 -15.89 29.12
N SER A 6 -14.51 -14.82 28.41
CA SER A 6 -14.37 -14.61 26.96
C SER A 6 -15.50 -15.00 26.00
N PHE A 7 -16.12 -13.95 25.46
CA PHE A 7 -16.76 -13.91 24.13
C PHE A 7 -15.67 -14.04 23.04
N GLU A 8 -15.36 -15.25 22.59
CA GLU A 8 -14.54 -15.52 21.38
C GLU A 8 -15.28 -16.39 20.34
N ASP A 9 -16.56 -16.73 20.57
CA ASP A 9 -17.25 -17.76 19.78
C ASP A 9 -18.07 -17.26 18.59
N SER A 10 -18.11 -15.96 18.28
CA SER A 10 -18.96 -15.46 17.18
C SER A 10 -18.36 -15.60 15.77
N GLU A 11 -17.04 -15.69 15.62
CA GLU A 11 -16.41 -15.91 14.30
C GLU A 11 -16.47 -17.39 13.86
N ASN A 12 -16.46 -18.33 14.80
CA ASN A 12 -16.55 -19.76 14.49
C ASN A 12 -17.93 -20.18 13.97
N VAL A 13 -19.00 -19.44 14.31
CA VAL A 13 -20.36 -19.79 13.88
C VAL A 13 -20.63 -19.42 12.42
N LEU A 14 -19.98 -18.37 11.90
CA LEU A 14 -20.15 -17.99 10.49
C LEU A 14 -19.37 -18.93 9.54
N LEU A 15 -18.22 -19.45 9.98
CA LEU A 15 -17.44 -20.44 9.23
C LEU A 15 -18.16 -21.79 9.09
N LEU A 16 -19.04 -22.14 10.05
CA LEU A 16 -19.83 -23.37 10.03
C LEU A 16 -21.00 -23.31 9.04
N LEU A 17 -21.43 -22.13 8.59
CA LEU A 17 -22.57 -21.96 7.68
C LEU A 17 -22.20 -21.86 6.20
N LEU A 18 -20.91 -21.78 5.86
CA LEU A 18 -20.38 -21.83 4.48
C LEU A 18 -19.89 -23.23 4.07
N GLN A 19 -20.39 -24.29 4.72
CA GLN A 19 -20.17 -25.64 4.22
C GLN A 19 -20.94 -25.82 2.90
N SER A 20 -20.22 -25.64 1.79
CA SER A 20 -20.66 -26.06 0.46
C SER A 20 -21.26 -27.47 0.55
N PRO A 21 -22.40 -27.76 -0.10
CA PRO A 21 -23.06 -29.05 0.03
C PRO A 21 -22.06 -30.15 -0.33
N LYS A 22 -21.89 -31.14 0.58
CA LYS A 22 -21.07 -32.34 0.36
C LYS A 22 -21.53 -33.03 -0.91
N ARG A 23 -20.93 -32.72 -2.05
CA ARG A 23 -21.18 -33.41 -3.31
C ARG A 23 -20.62 -34.83 -3.20
N ILE A 24 -21.52 -35.80 -3.27
CA ILE A 24 -21.18 -37.22 -3.31
C ILE A 24 -20.47 -37.48 -4.64
N ARG A 25 -19.19 -37.88 -4.58
CA ARG A 25 -18.41 -38.30 -5.76
C ARG A 25 -19.00 -39.58 -6.33
N LEU A 26 -19.32 -39.58 -7.62
CA LEU A 26 -19.52 -40.81 -8.39
C LEU A 26 -18.15 -41.25 -8.95
N PRO A 27 -17.75 -42.53 -8.83
CA PRO A 27 -16.48 -42.99 -9.38
C PRO A 27 -16.48 -42.87 -10.91
N SER A 28 -15.43 -42.29 -11.51
CA SER A 28 -15.23 -42.39 -12.95
C SER A 28 -14.82 -43.82 -13.30
N ILE A 29 -15.65 -44.49 -14.10
CA ILE A 29 -15.35 -45.80 -14.66
C ILE A 29 -14.72 -45.55 -16.03
N ALA A 30 -13.42 -45.36 -16.06
CA ALA A 30 -12.65 -45.38 -17.29
C ALA A 30 -11.30 -46.07 -17.06
N GLY A 31 -11.26 -47.37 -17.36
CA GLY A 31 -10.04 -48.14 -17.70
C GLY A 31 -8.85 -48.05 -16.75
N GLY A 32 -8.98 -48.52 -15.51
CA GLY A 32 -7.87 -48.68 -14.56
C GLY A 32 -8.09 -49.86 -13.63
N ALA A 33 -7.00 -50.42 -13.07
CA ALA A 33 -6.97 -51.66 -12.28
C ALA A 33 -8.22 -51.85 -11.38
N THR A 34 -8.88 -53.01 -11.52
CA THR A 34 -10.19 -53.32 -10.90
C THR A 34 -10.18 -53.40 -9.37
N ASN A 35 -9.00 -53.27 -8.75
CA ASN A 35 -8.78 -53.51 -7.32
C ASN A 35 -8.29 -52.25 -6.59
N VAL A 36 -8.63 -51.05 -7.06
CA VAL A 36 -8.22 -49.78 -6.44
C VAL A 36 -9.42 -49.10 -5.80
N THR A 37 -9.27 -48.71 -4.53
CA THR A 37 -10.26 -47.92 -3.80
C THR A 37 -9.72 -46.53 -3.50
N PHE A 38 -10.50 -45.49 -3.77
CA PHE A 38 -10.13 -44.12 -3.44
C PHE A 38 -10.19 -43.90 -1.92
N GLN A 39 -9.10 -43.40 -1.34
CA GLN A 39 -9.01 -43.10 0.08
C GLN A 39 -9.20 -41.59 0.29
N GLN A 40 -10.24 -41.20 1.02
CA GLN A 40 -10.46 -39.80 1.36
C GLN A 40 -9.50 -39.37 2.47
N HIS A 41 -8.84 -38.23 2.26
CA HIS A 41 -8.01 -37.60 3.28
C HIS A 41 -8.89 -37.06 4.42
N LYS A 42 -8.37 -37.15 5.67
CA LYS A 42 -9.03 -36.55 6.85
C LYS A 42 -8.86 -35.04 6.94
N VAL A 43 -7.80 -34.51 6.32
CA VAL A 43 -7.48 -33.08 6.26
C VAL A 43 -7.94 -32.54 4.91
N THR A 44 -8.68 -31.44 4.94
CA THR A 44 -9.20 -30.75 3.75
C THR A 44 -8.09 -29.99 3.02
N ARG A 45 -8.37 -29.50 1.81
CA ARG A 45 -7.44 -28.63 1.07
C ARG A 45 -7.24 -27.28 1.75
N GLU A 46 -8.31 -26.73 2.31
CA GLU A 46 -8.28 -25.42 2.98
C GLU A 46 -7.42 -25.47 4.24
N GLU A 47 -7.56 -26.52 5.06
CA GLU A 47 -6.71 -26.74 6.24
C GLU A 47 -5.23 -26.90 5.86
N ARG A 48 -4.93 -27.61 4.76
CA ARG A 48 -3.54 -27.73 4.25
C ARG A 48 -2.99 -26.38 3.79
N ALA A 49 -3.76 -25.65 2.98
CA ALA A 49 -3.34 -24.36 2.44
C ALA A 49 -3.09 -23.32 3.56
N HIS A 50 -3.92 -23.34 4.61
CA HIS A 50 -3.79 -22.44 5.76
C HIS A 50 -2.46 -22.62 6.52
N VAL A 51 -1.90 -23.83 6.55
CA VAL A 51 -0.62 -24.12 7.23
C VAL A 51 0.60 -23.86 6.34
N LEU A 52 0.45 -24.03 5.02
CA LEU A 52 1.57 -23.93 4.09
C LEU A 52 1.96 -22.49 3.74
N GLY A 53 0.98 -21.59 3.64
CA GLY A 53 1.20 -20.21 3.20
C GLY A 53 1.14 -19.17 4.32
N ARG A 54 1.70 -17.99 4.06
CA ARG A 54 1.62 -16.84 4.97
C ARG A 54 0.21 -16.26 5.10
N TYR A 55 -0.60 -16.36 4.04
CA TYR A 55 -1.91 -15.72 3.96
C TYR A 55 -3.03 -16.75 4.02
N ALA A 56 -4.03 -16.48 4.88
CA ALA A 56 -5.28 -17.22 4.86
C ALA A 56 -6.05 -16.96 3.54
N GLY A 57 -6.77 -17.98 3.06
CA GLY A 57 -7.60 -17.87 1.85
C GLY A 57 -6.88 -18.12 0.51
N TYR A 58 -5.55 -18.21 0.50
CA TYR A 58 -4.82 -18.64 -0.69
C TYR A 58 -5.15 -20.11 -1.05
N ARG A 59 -5.22 -20.41 -2.35
CA ARG A 59 -5.62 -21.74 -2.87
C ARG A 59 -4.58 -22.30 -3.85
N GLY A 60 -4.26 -23.58 -3.70
CA GLY A 60 -3.46 -24.31 -4.69
C GLY A 60 -4.13 -24.32 -6.06
N CYS A 61 -3.33 -24.10 -7.10
CA CYS A 61 -3.79 -24.12 -8.49
C CYS A 61 -2.65 -24.53 -9.43
N THR A 62 -2.99 -24.83 -10.68
CA THR A 62 -1.99 -25.07 -11.73
C THR A 62 -2.05 -23.97 -12.79
N LEU A 63 -0.92 -23.29 -12.97
CA LEU A 63 -0.64 -22.41 -14.09
C LEU A 63 0.08 -23.19 -15.17
N TRP A 64 -0.61 -23.42 -16.26
CA TRP A 64 -0.11 -24.21 -17.39
C TRP A 64 0.38 -23.30 -18.51
N PHE A 65 1.69 -23.05 -18.54
CA PHE A 65 2.32 -22.25 -19.59
C PHE A 65 2.52 -23.09 -20.85
N THR A 66 1.93 -22.66 -21.97
CA THR A 66 2.08 -23.26 -23.29
C THR A 66 2.56 -22.24 -24.32
N GLY A 67 3.28 -22.68 -25.35
CA GLY A 67 3.87 -21.80 -26.36
C GLY A 67 5.08 -22.41 -27.05
N LEU A 68 5.57 -21.78 -28.11
CA LEU A 68 6.73 -22.22 -28.88
C LEU A 68 8.02 -22.29 -28.03
N SER A 69 8.99 -23.12 -28.45
CA SER A 69 10.31 -23.11 -27.83
C SER A 69 10.93 -21.72 -27.96
N GLY A 70 11.57 -21.18 -26.91
CA GLY A 70 12.10 -19.80 -26.94
C GLY A 70 11.08 -18.68 -26.71
N ALA A 71 9.79 -18.99 -26.57
CA ALA A 71 8.74 -17.98 -26.31
C ALA A 71 8.83 -17.31 -24.92
N GLY A 72 9.60 -17.85 -23.97
CA GLY A 72 9.81 -17.24 -22.64
C GLY A 72 9.12 -17.94 -21.46
N LYS A 73 8.46 -19.09 -21.66
CA LYS A 73 7.74 -19.85 -20.61
C LYS A 73 8.57 -20.08 -19.34
N THR A 74 9.74 -20.70 -19.46
CA THR A 74 10.60 -21.05 -18.32
C THR A 74 11.08 -19.80 -17.58
N THR A 75 11.38 -18.73 -18.33
CA THR A 75 11.78 -17.43 -17.79
C THR A 75 10.67 -16.83 -16.93
N ILE A 76 9.45 -16.75 -17.46
CA ILE A 76 8.28 -16.22 -16.74
C ILE A 76 7.94 -17.10 -15.54
N ALA A 77 7.94 -18.43 -15.69
CA ALA A 77 7.61 -19.36 -14.60
C ALA A 77 8.58 -19.24 -13.41
N PHE A 78 9.89 -19.22 -13.64
CA PHE A 78 10.85 -19.09 -12.53
C PHE A 78 10.88 -17.69 -11.91
N ALA A 79 10.67 -16.65 -12.69
CA ALA A 79 10.56 -15.30 -12.15
C ALA A 79 9.29 -15.15 -11.29
N LEU A 80 8.16 -15.70 -11.74
CA LEU A 80 6.92 -15.74 -10.97
C LEU A 80 7.06 -16.61 -9.71
N GLU A 81 7.74 -17.75 -9.79
CA GLU A 81 8.05 -18.59 -8.62
C GLU A 81 8.77 -17.77 -7.55
N LYS A 82 9.84 -17.06 -7.93
CA LYS A 82 10.59 -16.19 -7.03
C LYS A 82 9.69 -15.14 -6.38
N THR A 83 8.81 -14.48 -7.16
CA THR A 83 7.89 -13.47 -6.63
C THR A 83 6.89 -14.07 -5.64
N LEU A 84 6.26 -15.21 -5.96
CA LEU A 84 5.30 -15.87 -5.06
C LEU A 84 5.95 -16.31 -3.75
N ILE A 85 7.16 -16.89 -3.82
CA ILE A 85 7.91 -17.30 -2.62
C ILE A 85 8.29 -16.08 -1.76
N GLN A 86 8.71 -14.97 -2.37
CA GLN A 86 9.00 -13.72 -1.64
C GLN A 86 7.77 -13.15 -0.93
N LEU A 87 6.57 -13.41 -1.44
CA LEU A 87 5.31 -13.05 -0.77
C LEU A 87 4.96 -14.02 0.38
N GLY A 88 5.58 -15.19 0.42
CA GLY A 88 5.21 -16.27 1.34
C GLY A 88 4.06 -17.12 0.82
N ILE A 89 3.86 -17.15 -0.50
CA ILE A 89 2.93 -18.05 -1.18
C ILE A 89 3.71 -19.25 -1.71
N PRO A 90 3.38 -20.48 -1.29
CA PRO A 90 4.07 -21.67 -1.75
C PRO A 90 3.84 -21.92 -3.23
N ALA A 91 4.93 -21.91 -4.00
CA ALA A 91 4.92 -22.17 -5.44
C ALA A 91 6.01 -23.20 -5.81
N TYR A 92 5.78 -23.93 -6.90
CA TYR A 92 6.77 -24.86 -7.44
C TYR A 92 6.69 -24.96 -8.96
N ALA A 93 7.82 -24.74 -9.63
CA ALA A 93 7.89 -24.80 -11.08
C ALA A 93 8.25 -26.21 -11.60
N LEU A 94 7.39 -26.76 -12.47
CA LEU A 94 7.64 -27.98 -13.22
C LEU A 94 8.12 -27.60 -14.61
N ASP A 95 9.42 -27.79 -14.87
CA ASP A 95 10.02 -27.55 -16.19
C ASP A 95 10.22 -28.85 -16.98
N GLY A 96 10.01 -28.75 -18.30
CA GLY A 96 10.14 -29.88 -19.23
C GLY A 96 11.49 -30.58 -19.22
N ASP A 97 12.60 -29.87 -18.96
CA ASP A 97 13.92 -30.49 -18.88
C ASP A 97 14.11 -31.19 -17.53
N ASN A 98 13.68 -30.54 -16.43
CA ASN A 98 13.83 -31.07 -15.08
C ASN A 98 13.07 -32.39 -14.89
N ILE A 99 11.84 -32.47 -15.38
CA ILE A 99 11.01 -33.68 -15.26
C ILE A 99 11.57 -34.84 -16.10
N ARG A 100 12.25 -34.54 -17.22
CA ARG A 100 12.90 -35.54 -18.09
C ARG A 100 14.16 -36.16 -17.49
N HIS A 101 14.77 -35.55 -16.48
CA HIS A 101 15.86 -36.20 -15.74
C HIS A 101 15.37 -37.25 -14.72
N GLY A 102 14.11 -37.18 -14.31
CA GLY A 102 13.52 -38.03 -13.27
C GLY A 102 12.33 -38.83 -13.76
N LEU A 103 11.12 -38.34 -13.48
CA LEU A 103 9.84 -39.02 -13.72
C LEU A 103 9.62 -39.43 -15.19
N CYS A 104 10.14 -38.62 -16.13
CA CYS A 104 9.98 -38.85 -17.57
C CYS A 104 11.28 -39.28 -18.25
N LYS A 105 12.29 -39.79 -17.50
CA LYS A 105 13.58 -40.21 -18.07
C LYS A 105 13.49 -41.38 -19.05
N ASN A 106 12.41 -42.16 -18.99
CA ASN A 106 12.16 -43.29 -19.86
C ASN A 106 11.37 -42.92 -21.13
N LEU A 107 11.03 -41.65 -21.33
CA LEU A 107 10.24 -41.18 -22.47
C LEU A 107 11.14 -40.47 -23.48
N GLY A 108 11.12 -40.92 -24.73
CA GLY A 108 11.74 -40.27 -25.87
C GLY A 108 10.95 -39.06 -26.39
N PHE A 109 10.89 -38.93 -27.72
CA PHE A 109 10.34 -37.78 -28.42
C PHE A 109 9.31 -38.15 -29.50
N SER A 110 8.83 -39.40 -29.55
CA SER A 110 7.68 -39.77 -30.39
C SER A 110 6.39 -39.06 -29.94
N ALA A 111 5.35 -39.07 -30.77
CA ALA A 111 4.08 -38.40 -30.44
C ALA A 111 3.42 -39.01 -29.19
N GLU A 112 3.44 -40.34 -29.08
CA GLU A 112 2.90 -41.10 -27.96
C GLU A 112 3.68 -40.83 -26.67
N GLU A 113 5.01 -40.81 -26.74
CA GLU A 113 5.86 -40.49 -25.58
C GLU A 113 5.72 -39.03 -25.14
N ARG A 114 5.50 -38.09 -26.07
CA ARG A 114 5.18 -36.69 -25.75
C ARG A 114 3.83 -36.58 -25.07
N SER A 115 2.82 -37.33 -25.54
CA SER A 115 1.50 -37.38 -24.91
C SER A 115 1.58 -37.93 -23.49
N GLU A 116 2.31 -39.03 -23.28
CA GLU A 116 2.50 -39.62 -21.96
C GLU A 116 3.29 -38.70 -21.02
N ASN A 117 4.26 -37.93 -21.54
CA ASN A 117 4.98 -36.91 -20.75
C ASN A 117 3.99 -35.86 -20.23
N ILE A 118 3.17 -35.28 -21.11
CA ILE A 118 2.16 -34.29 -20.72
C ILE A 118 1.16 -34.88 -19.71
N ARG A 119 0.71 -36.12 -19.93
CA ARG A 119 -0.20 -36.81 -18.99
C ARG A 119 0.43 -36.97 -17.60
N ARG A 120 1.69 -37.43 -17.50
CA ARG A 120 2.40 -37.56 -16.21
C ARG A 120 2.56 -36.22 -15.50
N VAL A 121 2.92 -35.19 -16.25
CA VAL A 121 3.06 -33.83 -15.71
C VAL A 121 1.73 -33.31 -15.20
N ALA A 122 0.63 -33.52 -15.93
CA ALA A 122 -0.70 -33.10 -15.50
C ALA A 122 -1.12 -33.75 -14.18
N GLU A 123 -0.89 -35.07 -14.02
CA GLU A 123 -1.17 -35.77 -12.76
C GLU A 123 -0.29 -35.28 -11.59
N VAL A 124 0.98 -34.99 -11.85
CA VAL A 124 1.88 -34.44 -10.82
C VAL A 124 1.45 -33.02 -10.43
N ALA A 125 1.14 -32.16 -11.40
CA ALA A 125 0.68 -30.80 -11.15
C ALA A 125 -0.59 -30.81 -10.29
N LYS A 126 -1.53 -31.68 -10.62
CA LYS A 126 -2.74 -31.94 -9.84
C LYS A 126 -2.44 -32.32 -8.38
N LEU A 127 -1.48 -33.21 -8.12
CA LEU A 127 -1.09 -33.61 -6.76
C LEU A 127 -0.51 -32.45 -5.96
N PHE A 128 0.35 -31.62 -6.57
CA PHE A 128 0.91 -30.45 -5.91
C PHE A 128 -0.16 -29.36 -5.66
N SER A 129 -1.07 -29.14 -6.61
CA SER A 129 -2.19 -28.22 -6.41
C SER A 129 -3.16 -28.71 -5.34
N ASP A 130 -3.43 -30.02 -5.27
CA ASP A 130 -4.25 -30.63 -4.20
C ASP A 130 -3.60 -30.44 -2.82
N MET A 131 -2.27 -30.49 -2.73
CA MET A 131 -1.52 -30.19 -1.52
C MET A 131 -1.67 -28.72 -1.09
N GLY A 132 -2.01 -27.82 -2.01
CA GLY A 132 -2.16 -26.38 -1.76
C GLY A 132 -1.09 -25.50 -2.42
N MET A 133 -0.26 -26.02 -3.32
CA MET A 133 0.82 -25.26 -3.98
C MET A 133 0.34 -24.57 -5.28
N VAL A 134 0.94 -23.43 -5.64
CA VAL A 134 0.83 -22.86 -6.99
C VAL A 134 1.83 -23.59 -7.86
N VAL A 135 1.34 -24.40 -8.78
CA VAL A 135 2.19 -25.16 -9.70
C VAL A 135 2.38 -24.37 -10.97
N LEU A 136 3.64 -24.16 -11.36
CA LEU A 136 4.01 -23.45 -12.58
C LEU A 136 4.53 -24.45 -13.60
N ALA A 137 3.64 -25.00 -14.43
CA ALA A 137 3.99 -26.01 -15.42
C ALA A 137 4.46 -25.34 -16.73
N SER A 138 5.76 -25.39 -17.02
CA SER A 138 6.39 -24.79 -18.20
C SER A 138 6.72 -25.84 -19.26
N PHE A 139 5.78 -26.06 -20.21
CA PHE A 139 5.91 -27.08 -21.26
C PHE A 139 5.48 -26.55 -22.62
N ILE A 140 6.11 -27.02 -23.70
CA ILE A 140 5.66 -26.65 -25.06
C ILE A 140 4.20 -27.09 -25.26
N SER A 141 3.85 -28.29 -24.81
CA SER A 141 2.48 -28.86 -24.86
C SER A 141 1.74 -28.54 -26.18
N PRO A 142 2.26 -28.99 -27.34
CA PRO A 142 1.89 -28.45 -28.65
C PRO A 142 0.47 -28.78 -29.09
N PHE A 143 -0.10 -29.90 -28.64
CA PHE A 143 -1.41 -30.37 -29.06
C PHE A 143 -2.50 -29.94 -28.07
N ARG A 144 -3.63 -29.42 -28.57
CA ARG A 144 -4.78 -28.98 -27.76
C ARG A 144 -5.34 -30.12 -26.92
N ALA A 145 -5.49 -31.31 -27.50
CA ALA A 145 -6.04 -32.49 -26.82
C ALA A 145 -5.28 -32.82 -25.51
N GLY A 146 -3.95 -32.69 -25.50
CA GLY A 146 -3.16 -32.92 -24.30
C GLY A 146 -3.37 -31.86 -23.20
N ARG A 147 -3.65 -30.61 -23.59
CA ARG A 147 -3.93 -29.52 -22.65
C ARG A 147 -5.36 -29.57 -22.12
N GLU A 148 -6.31 -29.94 -22.97
CA GLU A 148 -7.70 -30.20 -22.56
C GLU A 148 -7.79 -31.36 -21.57
N GLU A 149 -7.03 -32.44 -21.79
CA GLU A 149 -6.94 -33.53 -20.83
C GLU A 149 -6.31 -33.09 -19.51
N ALA A 150 -5.23 -32.30 -19.56
CA ALA A 150 -4.63 -31.71 -18.37
C ALA A 150 -5.63 -30.83 -17.59
N ARG A 151 -6.45 -30.03 -18.29
CA ARG A 151 -7.53 -29.25 -17.68
C ARG A 151 -8.58 -30.16 -17.04
N ARG A 152 -9.01 -31.20 -17.75
CA ARG A 152 -10.04 -32.16 -17.30
C ARG A 152 -9.65 -32.83 -15.98
N VAL A 153 -8.42 -33.35 -15.86
CA VAL A 153 -7.99 -34.06 -14.63
C VAL A 153 -7.97 -33.17 -13.38
N HIS A 154 -7.81 -31.84 -13.55
CA HIS A 154 -7.89 -30.86 -12.48
C HIS A 154 -9.35 -30.50 -12.16
N SER A 155 -10.16 -30.23 -13.19
CA SER A 155 -11.57 -29.85 -13.03
C SER A 155 -12.40 -30.96 -12.37
N GLU A 156 -12.12 -32.23 -12.67
CA GLU A 156 -12.78 -33.38 -12.01
C GLU A 156 -12.58 -33.43 -10.49
N GLU A 157 -11.46 -32.87 -10.03
CA GLU A 157 -11.13 -32.79 -8.62
C GLU A 157 -11.43 -31.42 -8.03
N ASP A 158 -12.08 -30.50 -8.75
CA ASP A 158 -12.35 -29.11 -8.31
C ASP A 158 -11.05 -28.35 -7.94
N ILE A 159 -10.02 -28.53 -8.77
CA ILE A 159 -8.74 -27.82 -8.66
C ILE A 159 -8.68 -26.76 -9.76
N PRO A 160 -8.41 -25.47 -9.43
CA PRO A 160 -8.25 -24.43 -10.44
C PRO A 160 -7.08 -24.73 -11.39
N PHE A 161 -7.38 -24.69 -12.69
CA PHE A 161 -6.42 -24.87 -13.77
C PHE A 161 -6.54 -23.70 -14.74
N PHE A 162 -5.42 -23.05 -15.01
CA PHE A 162 -5.36 -21.87 -15.86
C PHE A 162 -4.35 -22.08 -16.98
N GLU A 163 -4.83 -22.06 -18.22
CA GLU A 163 -3.99 -22.18 -19.41
C GLU A 163 -3.46 -20.80 -19.81
N ILE A 164 -2.15 -20.63 -19.68
CA ILE A 164 -1.45 -19.38 -20.01
C ILE A 164 -0.73 -19.57 -21.33
N TYR A 165 -1.21 -18.89 -22.37
CA TYR A 165 -0.56 -18.89 -23.68
C TYR A 165 0.55 -17.85 -23.73
N VAL A 166 1.80 -18.29 -23.83
CA VAL A 166 2.95 -17.41 -24.05
C VAL A 166 3.16 -17.25 -25.54
N ASP A 167 2.55 -16.19 -26.07
CA ASP A 167 2.54 -15.87 -27.49
C ASP A 167 3.77 -15.08 -27.89
N ALA A 168 4.53 -15.64 -28.83
CA ALA A 168 5.66 -14.98 -29.45
C ALA A 168 5.78 -15.52 -30.89
N PRO A 169 5.93 -14.63 -31.90
CA PRO A 169 6.15 -15.05 -33.27
C PRO A 169 7.35 -16.00 -33.39
N ILE A 170 7.27 -16.94 -34.33
CA ILE A 170 8.34 -17.94 -34.51
C ILE A 170 9.68 -17.28 -34.86
N GLU A 171 9.65 -16.18 -35.60
CA GLU A 171 10.85 -15.41 -35.98
C GLU A 171 11.55 -14.86 -34.74
N VAL A 172 10.79 -14.39 -33.74
CA VAL A 172 11.33 -13.91 -32.46
C VAL A 172 11.89 -15.08 -31.65
N CYS A 173 11.22 -16.23 -31.67
CA CYS A 173 11.68 -17.44 -30.98
C CYS A 173 12.98 -18.00 -31.59
N GLU A 174 13.08 -18.02 -32.92
CA GLU A 174 14.26 -18.42 -33.68
C GLU A 174 15.42 -17.44 -33.49
N ALA A 175 15.14 -16.14 -33.41
CA ALA A 175 16.18 -15.14 -33.15
C ALA A 175 16.78 -15.28 -31.75
N ARG A 176 15.97 -15.62 -30.74
CA ARG A 176 16.40 -15.83 -29.35
C ARG A 176 17.23 -17.10 -29.18
N ASP A 177 16.78 -18.20 -29.80
CA ASP A 177 17.31 -19.58 -29.75
C ASP A 177 18.26 -19.90 -28.57
N PRO A 178 17.79 -19.79 -27.31
CA PRO A 178 18.66 -19.81 -26.13
C PRO A 178 19.39 -21.14 -25.95
N LYS A 179 18.81 -22.23 -26.47
CA LYS A 179 19.34 -23.60 -26.40
C LYS A 179 19.96 -24.07 -27.73
N LYS A 180 20.04 -23.19 -28.75
CA LYS A 180 20.53 -23.50 -30.10
C LYS A 180 19.76 -24.65 -30.77
N LEU A 181 18.48 -24.82 -30.44
CA LEU A 181 17.63 -25.92 -30.91
C LEU A 181 17.05 -25.61 -32.29
N TYR A 182 16.66 -24.36 -32.57
CA TYR A 182 16.17 -23.97 -33.89
C TYR A 182 17.27 -24.12 -34.94
N LYS A 183 18.51 -23.69 -34.62
CA LYS A 183 19.66 -23.88 -35.51
C LYS A 183 19.90 -25.36 -35.86
N LYS A 184 19.78 -26.25 -34.89
CA LYS A 184 19.93 -27.71 -35.08
C LYS A 184 18.77 -28.33 -35.85
N ALA A 185 17.54 -27.88 -35.60
CA ALA A 185 16.36 -28.32 -36.35
C ALA A 185 16.46 -27.92 -37.83
N ARG A 186 16.83 -26.66 -38.12
CA ARG A 186 17.06 -26.18 -39.49
C ARG A 186 18.22 -26.87 -40.20
N ALA A 187 19.22 -27.35 -39.46
CA ALA A 187 20.32 -28.18 -39.98
C ALA A 187 19.92 -29.67 -40.18
N GLY A 188 18.70 -30.07 -39.81
CA GLY A 188 18.21 -31.45 -39.94
C GLY A 188 18.72 -32.42 -38.87
N GLU A 189 19.42 -31.92 -37.83
CA GLU A 189 19.95 -32.72 -36.72
C GLU A 189 18.86 -33.14 -35.74
N ILE A 190 17.76 -32.38 -35.66
CA ILE A 190 16.59 -32.65 -34.81
C ILE A 190 15.36 -32.72 -35.71
N ARG A 191 14.68 -33.88 -35.75
CA ARG A 191 13.44 -34.07 -36.52
C ARG A 191 12.21 -33.94 -35.63
N GLY A 192 11.12 -33.40 -36.18
CA GLY A 192 9.83 -33.28 -35.48
C GLY A 192 9.85 -32.20 -34.39
N PHE A 193 10.59 -31.11 -34.64
CA PHE A 193 10.65 -29.98 -33.72
C PHE A 193 9.43 -29.08 -33.91
N THR A 194 8.71 -28.82 -32.83
CA THR A 194 7.49 -27.98 -32.84
C THR A 194 7.79 -26.57 -33.35
N GLY A 195 7.03 -26.13 -34.36
CA GLY A 195 7.21 -24.85 -35.06
C GLY A 195 8.03 -24.94 -36.35
N VAL A 196 8.82 -26.01 -36.56
CA VAL A 196 9.61 -26.19 -37.79
C VAL A 196 9.10 -27.38 -38.61
N ASP A 197 9.11 -28.58 -38.02
CA ASP A 197 8.70 -29.84 -38.69
C ASP A 197 7.48 -30.51 -38.03
N SER A 198 6.94 -29.90 -36.98
CA SER A 198 5.74 -30.35 -36.26
C SER A 198 4.87 -29.15 -35.90
N ASP A 199 3.56 -29.31 -36.00
CA ASP A 199 2.62 -28.23 -35.76
C ASP A 199 2.53 -27.84 -34.27
N TYR A 200 2.23 -26.57 -34.04
CA TYR A 200 1.83 -26.04 -32.74
C TYR A 200 0.38 -25.58 -32.84
N GLU A 201 -0.50 -26.20 -32.07
CA GLU A 201 -1.91 -25.84 -32.04
C GLU A 201 -2.14 -24.79 -30.96
N ALA A 202 -2.13 -23.51 -31.33
CA ALA A 202 -2.39 -22.42 -30.40
C ALA A 202 -3.74 -22.60 -29.67
N PRO A 203 -3.85 -22.30 -28.37
CA PRO A 203 -5.11 -22.39 -27.64
C PRO A 203 -6.20 -21.53 -28.28
N LEU A 204 -7.43 -22.03 -28.36
CA LEU A 204 -8.56 -21.26 -28.87
C LEU A 204 -9.15 -20.34 -27.79
N LEU A 205 -9.11 -20.79 -26.53
CA LEU A 205 -9.68 -20.11 -25.37
C LEU A 205 -8.68 -20.23 -24.20
N ALA A 206 -7.54 -19.55 -24.33
CA ALA A 206 -6.61 -19.44 -23.20
C ALA A 206 -7.24 -18.62 -22.08
N ASP A 207 -6.92 -18.97 -20.82
CA ASP A 207 -7.36 -18.19 -19.66
C ASP A 207 -6.63 -16.84 -19.59
N LEU A 208 -5.37 -16.81 -20.04
CA LEU A 208 -4.53 -15.62 -20.14
C LEU A 208 -3.59 -15.74 -21.34
N VAL A 209 -3.38 -14.64 -22.08
CA VAL A 209 -2.41 -14.56 -23.17
C VAL A 209 -1.31 -13.57 -22.79
N LEU A 210 -0.06 -13.98 -22.89
CA LEU A 210 1.13 -13.17 -22.61
C LEU A 210 1.88 -12.88 -23.91
N SER A 211 2.02 -11.61 -24.27
CA SER A 211 2.66 -11.19 -25.51
C SER A 211 4.17 -11.04 -25.34
N SER A 212 4.90 -12.13 -25.10
CA SER A 212 6.35 -12.08 -24.77
C SER A 212 7.25 -11.48 -25.87
N GLY A 213 6.73 -11.31 -27.10
CA GLY A 213 7.43 -10.58 -28.16
C GLY A 213 7.41 -9.05 -27.99
N VAL A 214 6.46 -8.53 -27.21
CA VAL A 214 6.19 -7.09 -27.00
C VAL A 214 6.41 -6.72 -25.54
N ASP A 215 5.82 -7.50 -24.63
CA ASP A 215 5.89 -7.29 -23.19
C ASP A 215 7.23 -7.73 -22.62
N SER A 216 7.73 -6.97 -21.65
CA SER A 216 8.87 -7.35 -20.83
C SER A 216 8.52 -8.52 -19.88
N GLU A 217 9.56 -9.21 -19.37
CA GLU A 217 9.40 -10.27 -18.36
C GLU A 217 8.57 -9.78 -17.15
N THR A 218 8.87 -8.58 -16.66
CA THR A 218 8.13 -7.97 -15.55
C THR A 218 6.65 -7.78 -15.90
N GLN A 219 6.32 -7.18 -17.03
CA GLN A 219 4.92 -6.98 -17.44
C GLN A 219 4.15 -8.31 -17.56
N CYS A 220 4.81 -9.35 -18.08
CA CYS A 220 4.22 -10.69 -18.13
C CYS A 220 3.88 -11.22 -16.73
N ILE A 221 4.78 -11.08 -15.75
CA ILE A 221 4.55 -11.49 -14.36
C ILE A 221 3.38 -10.70 -13.75
N GLN A 222 3.30 -9.40 -14.02
CA GLN A 222 2.22 -8.55 -13.53
C GLN A 222 0.85 -8.98 -14.05
N HIS A 223 0.74 -9.32 -15.33
CA HIS A 223 -0.48 -9.85 -15.91
C HIS A 223 -0.91 -11.15 -15.23
N VAL A 224 0.04 -12.05 -14.93
CA VAL A 224 -0.26 -13.31 -14.24
C VAL A 224 -0.69 -13.07 -12.79
N LEU A 225 -0.01 -12.19 -12.04
CA LEU A 225 -0.38 -11.88 -10.66
C LEU A 225 -1.77 -11.23 -10.58
N ARG A 226 -2.08 -10.31 -11.50
CA ARG A 226 -3.42 -9.72 -11.61
C ARG A 226 -4.48 -10.78 -11.87
N PHE A 227 -4.23 -11.61 -12.87
CA PHE A 227 -5.12 -12.71 -13.22
C PHE A 227 -5.37 -13.65 -12.04
N LEU A 228 -4.34 -14.00 -11.26
CA LEU A 228 -4.51 -14.82 -10.06
C LEU A 228 -5.32 -14.11 -8.96
N HIS A 229 -5.19 -12.79 -8.82
CA HIS A 229 -6.02 -12.01 -7.90
C HIS A 229 -7.49 -12.02 -8.34
N GLU A 230 -7.78 -11.70 -9.59
CA GLU A 230 -9.15 -11.70 -10.14
C GLU A 230 -9.84 -13.06 -10.00
N ARG A 231 -9.07 -14.15 -10.06
CA ARG A 231 -9.56 -15.52 -9.87
C ARG A 231 -9.59 -15.97 -8.40
N ASN A 232 -9.40 -15.06 -7.45
CA ASN A 232 -9.41 -15.33 -6.00
C ASN A 232 -8.40 -16.41 -5.56
N ILE A 233 -7.27 -16.53 -6.27
CA ILE A 233 -6.15 -17.39 -5.88
C ILE A 233 -5.22 -16.62 -4.94
N LEU A 234 -4.87 -15.39 -5.32
CA LEU A 234 -4.09 -14.50 -4.48
C LEU A 234 -5.03 -13.68 -3.59
N PRO A 235 -4.87 -13.73 -2.25
CA PRO A 235 -5.67 -12.90 -1.36
C PRO A 235 -5.23 -11.43 -1.45
N ASN A 236 -6.16 -10.51 -1.18
CA ASN A 236 -5.94 -9.06 -1.16
C ASN A 236 -4.66 -8.66 -0.39
N ASN A 237 -4.43 -9.30 0.76
CA ASN A 237 -3.29 -9.05 1.65
C ASN A 237 -1.93 -9.28 0.95
N ALA A 238 -1.86 -10.31 0.09
CA ALA A 238 -0.66 -10.62 -0.68
C ALA A 238 -0.43 -9.55 -1.77
N MET A 239 -1.52 -9.09 -2.38
CA MET A 239 -1.48 -8.03 -3.39
C MET A 239 -1.12 -6.67 -2.78
N PHE A 240 -1.59 -6.35 -1.57
CA PHE A 240 -1.21 -5.12 -0.87
C PHE A 240 0.28 -5.07 -0.50
N GLN A 241 0.91 -6.24 -0.26
CA GLN A 241 2.36 -6.27 -0.04
C GLN A 241 3.14 -5.93 -1.32
N LEU A 242 2.61 -6.30 -2.49
CA LEU A 242 3.22 -5.97 -3.77
C LEU A 242 3.00 -4.50 -4.17
N CYS A 243 1.79 -4.00 -3.98
CA CYS A 243 1.33 -2.75 -4.61
C CYS A 243 1.20 -1.57 -3.64
N GLY A 244 1.48 -1.80 -2.35
CA GLY A 244 1.14 -0.88 -1.27
C GLY A 244 -0.30 -1.03 -0.81
N GLN A 245 -0.60 -0.51 0.38
CA GLN A 245 -1.94 -0.53 0.96
C GLN A 245 -2.93 0.23 0.06
N PRO A 246 -4.22 -0.18 0.00
CA PRO A 246 -5.22 0.53 -0.80
C PRO A 246 -5.43 1.96 -0.27
N ILE A 247 -5.74 2.91 -1.17
CA ILE A 247 -5.97 4.31 -0.82
C ILE A 247 -7.44 4.62 -1.04
N ARG A 248 -8.15 4.88 0.05
CA ARG A 248 -9.53 5.36 -0.01
C ARG A 248 -9.55 6.87 -0.18
N GLN A 249 -9.87 7.35 -1.37
CA GLN A 249 -10.20 8.75 -1.58
C GLN A 249 -11.67 8.99 -1.25
N LEU A 250 -12.00 10.20 -0.79
CA LEU A 250 -13.38 10.57 -0.42
C LEU A 250 -13.97 11.61 -1.38
N PHE A 251 -13.39 11.77 -2.57
CA PHE A 251 -13.92 12.66 -3.60
C PHE A 251 -15.14 12.03 -4.30
N VAL A 252 -16.15 12.85 -4.59
CA VAL A 252 -17.33 12.42 -5.36
C VAL A 252 -16.98 12.32 -6.85
N SER A 253 -17.25 11.17 -7.47
CA SER A 253 -17.05 10.98 -8.91
C SER A 253 -18.09 11.75 -9.75
N ASP A 254 -17.71 12.23 -10.94
CA ASP A 254 -18.51 13.09 -11.85
C ASP A 254 -19.69 12.37 -12.56
N CYS A 255 -20.59 11.73 -11.80
CA CYS A 255 -21.84 11.15 -12.31
C CYS A 255 -23.06 11.71 -11.52
N PRO A 256 -24.33 11.30 -11.77
CA PRO A 256 -25.52 11.84 -11.11
C PRO A 256 -25.45 12.12 -9.58
N PRO A 257 -24.72 11.33 -8.76
CA PRO A 257 -24.61 11.53 -7.31
C PRO A 257 -24.21 12.94 -6.88
N ARG A 258 -23.34 13.64 -7.62
CA ARG A 258 -22.90 14.99 -7.25
C ARG A 258 -24.07 15.99 -7.27
N ARG A 259 -24.92 15.93 -8.31
CA ARG A 259 -26.08 16.85 -8.43
C ARG A 259 -27.13 16.56 -7.37
N ASP A 260 -27.38 15.29 -7.11
CA ASP A 260 -28.33 14.84 -6.09
C ASP A 260 -27.84 15.24 -4.69
N LEU A 261 -26.55 15.05 -4.39
CA LEU A 261 -25.94 15.48 -3.14
C LEU A 261 -26.00 17.00 -2.94
N LEU A 262 -25.76 17.80 -3.98
CA LEU A 262 -25.83 19.26 -3.91
C LEU A 262 -27.27 19.75 -3.71
N ASN A 263 -28.23 19.21 -4.46
CA ASN A 263 -29.65 19.60 -4.33
C ASN A 263 -30.22 19.22 -2.95
N GLU A 264 -29.84 18.06 -2.42
CA GLU A 264 -30.27 17.61 -1.09
C GLU A 264 -29.54 18.35 0.04
N ALA A 265 -28.30 18.76 -0.17
CA ALA A 265 -27.49 19.45 0.83
C ALA A 265 -28.13 20.78 1.29
N ASP A 266 -28.80 21.52 0.41
CA ASP A 266 -29.35 22.85 0.73
C ASP A 266 -30.34 22.86 1.90
N VAL A 267 -31.01 21.72 2.15
CA VAL A 267 -32.02 21.55 3.20
C VAL A 267 -31.42 21.01 4.51
N CYS A 268 -30.15 20.61 4.51
CA CYS A 268 -29.48 19.96 5.65
C CYS A 268 -28.84 20.96 6.64
N PRO A 269 -28.69 20.57 7.93
CA PRO A 269 -27.90 21.35 8.88
C PRO A 269 -26.46 21.53 8.39
N ALA A 270 -25.81 22.62 8.77
CA ALA A 270 -24.46 22.96 8.33
C ALA A 270 -23.50 23.10 9.50
N VAL A 271 -22.25 22.72 9.26
CA VAL A 271 -21.09 22.92 10.15
C VAL A 271 -20.09 23.80 9.43
N HIS A 272 -19.66 24.88 10.10
CA HIS A 272 -18.63 25.77 9.59
C HIS A 272 -17.25 25.24 10.01
N LEU A 273 -16.41 24.96 9.02
CA LEU A 273 -15.05 24.48 9.19
C LEU A 273 -14.10 25.65 9.44
N SER A 274 -13.18 25.49 10.38
CA SER A 274 -11.98 26.31 10.45
C SER A 274 -10.96 25.89 9.38
N LEU A 275 -9.90 26.69 9.18
CA LEU A 275 -8.80 26.31 8.29
C LEU A 275 -8.13 24.98 8.70
N VAL A 276 -7.99 24.72 10.00
CA VAL A 276 -7.43 23.46 10.51
C VAL A 276 -8.36 22.29 10.21
N ASP A 277 -9.68 22.50 10.30
CA ASP A 277 -10.66 21.46 9.96
C ASP A 277 -10.67 21.18 8.45
N LEU A 278 -10.51 22.20 7.62
CA LEU A 278 -10.35 22.06 6.17
C LEU A 278 -9.09 21.25 5.81
N GLN A 279 -7.97 21.51 6.50
CA GLN A 279 -6.73 20.75 6.32
C GLN A 279 -6.90 19.28 6.72
N TRP A 280 -7.61 18.99 7.82
CA TRP A 280 -7.96 17.60 8.17
C TRP A 280 -8.93 16.98 7.17
N LEU A 281 -9.88 17.75 6.62
CA LEU A 281 -10.75 17.30 5.56
C LEU A 281 -9.95 16.93 4.29
N GLN A 282 -8.93 17.71 3.93
CA GLN A 282 -8.01 17.38 2.84
C GLN A 282 -7.24 16.08 3.10
N VAL A 283 -6.71 15.91 4.32
CA VAL A 283 -6.02 14.67 4.73
C VAL A 283 -6.92 13.45 4.52
N LEU A 284 -8.20 13.55 4.88
CA LEU A 284 -9.18 12.49 4.67
C LEU A 284 -9.51 12.31 3.18
N ALA A 285 -9.80 13.40 2.46
CA ALA A 285 -10.26 13.39 1.08
C ALA A 285 -9.25 12.73 0.13
N GLU A 286 -7.96 13.04 0.31
CA GLU A 286 -6.88 12.51 -0.52
C GLU A 286 -6.44 11.10 -0.12
N GLY A 287 -6.96 10.56 0.99
CA GLY A 287 -6.73 9.19 1.43
C GLY A 287 -5.45 8.96 2.26
N TRP A 288 -4.85 10.01 2.82
CA TRP A 288 -3.69 9.89 3.73
C TRP A 288 -3.99 9.05 4.97
N ALA A 289 -5.25 9.05 5.43
CA ALA A 289 -5.72 8.33 6.61
C ALA A 289 -6.51 7.04 6.27
N SER A 290 -6.26 6.45 5.10
CA SER A 290 -6.90 5.20 4.70
C SER A 290 -6.78 4.12 5.79
N PRO A 291 -7.91 3.49 6.22
CA PRO A 291 -9.16 3.29 5.49
C PRO A 291 -10.30 4.20 5.95
N LEU A 292 -10.01 5.27 6.70
CA LEU A 292 -11.06 6.11 7.28
C LEU A 292 -11.99 6.62 6.17
N SER A 293 -13.29 6.45 6.39
CA SER A 293 -14.36 6.90 5.50
C SER A 293 -14.77 8.35 5.75
N GLY A 294 -14.17 9.00 6.73
CA GLY A 294 -14.49 10.35 7.18
C GLY A 294 -13.90 10.62 8.56
N PHE A 295 -14.47 11.60 9.27
CA PHE A 295 -14.06 11.89 10.65
C PHE A 295 -14.40 10.70 11.57
N MET A 296 -13.49 10.41 12.50
CA MET A 296 -13.59 9.21 13.35
C MET A 296 -14.90 9.18 14.15
N ARG A 297 -15.54 8.01 14.13
CA ARG A 297 -16.63 7.63 15.05
C ARG A 297 -16.06 7.31 16.44
N GLU A 298 -16.92 7.21 17.45
CA GLU A 298 -16.48 7.01 18.84
C GLU A 298 -15.58 5.77 18.98
N ARG A 299 -15.98 4.67 18.34
CA ARG A 299 -15.21 3.42 18.34
C ARG A 299 -13.79 3.60 17.78
N GLN A 300 -13.67 4.27 16.63
CA GLN A 300 -12.38 4.53 15.98
C GLN A 300 -11.52 5.50 16.79
N TYR A 301 -12.14 6.51 17.39
CA TYR A 301 -11.50 7.47 18.28
C TYR A 301 -10.89 6.79 19.51
N LEU A 302 -11.64 5.89 20.16
CA LEU A 302 -11.15 5.12 21.31
C LEU A 302 -10.03 4.17 20.91
N GLN A 303 -10.14 3.47 19.78
CA GLN A 303 -9.06 2.60 19.29
C GLN A 303 -7.77 3.39 19.02
N CYS A 304 -7.89 4.56 18.39
CA CYS A 304 -6.78 5.46 18.15
C CYS A 304 -6.12 5.92 19.47
N LEU A 305 -6.91 6.41 20.44
CA LEU A 305 -6.36 6.92 21.70
C LEU A 305 -5.72 5.84 22.60
N HIS A 306 -6.27 4.63 22.60
CA HIS A 306 -5.83 3.58 23.51
C HIS A 306 -4.79 2.64 22.91
N PHE A 307 -4.86 2.38 21.60
CA PHE A 307 -4.02 1.38 20.93
C PHE A 307 -3.08 1.99 19.90
N GLY A 308 -3.31 3.24 19.47
CA GLY A 308 -2.60 3.83 18.35
C GLY A 308 -2.85 3.10 17.02
N GLN A 309 -3.98 2.39 16.92
CA GLN A 309 -4.34 1.57 15.78
C GLN A 309 -5.84 1.66 15.48
N LEU A 310 -6.20 1.37 14.23
CA LEU A 310 -7.57 1.01 13.85
C LEU A 310 -7.68 -0.51 13.74
N LEU A 311 -8.68 -1.07 14.40
CA LEU A 311 -8.97 -2.50 14.44
C LEU A 311 -10.21 -2.85 13.59
N ASP A 312 -11.06 -1.85 13.28
CA ASP A 312 -12.24 -2.04 12.45
C ASP A 312 -11.91 -1.79 10.98
N LEU A 313 -11.81 -2.87 10.20
CA LEU A 313 -11.28 -2.82 8.82
C LEU A 313 -12.34 -3.12 7.75
N HIS A 314 -13.61 -3.30 8.15
CA HIS A 314 -14.72 -3.62 7.26
C HIS A 314 -15.38 -2.36 6.67
N LYS A 315 -14.68 -1.60 5.83
CA LYS A 315 -15.32 -0.61 4.93
C LYS A 315 -14.54 -0.47 3.62
N HIS A 316 -15.26 -0.14 2.54
CA HIS A 316 -14.75 0.01 1.16
C HIS A 316 -13.46 0.84 1.09
N CYS A 317 -12.40 0.30 0.48
CA CYS A 317 -11.22 1.07 0.12
C CYS A 317 -11.06 0.98 -1.39
N ASP A 318 -10.93 2.13 -2.05
CA ASP A 318 -10.64 2.14 -3.47
C ASP A 318 -9.18 1.71 -3.69
N VAL A 319 -8.94 0.90 -4.72
CA VAL A 319 -7.60 0.58 -5.19
C VAL A 319 -7.34 1.45 -6.42
N THR A 320 -7.33 2.76 -6.24
CA THR A 320 -6.98 3.67 -7.33
C THR A 320 -5.47 3.65 -7.53
N GLU A 321 -5.08 2.91 -8.57
CA GLU A 321 -3.81 2.99 -9.29
C GLU A 321 -2.61 2.26 -8.65
N LEU A 322 -2.34 1.06 -9.18
CA LEU A 322 -1.21 0.22 -8.76
C LEU A 322 0.09 0.69 -9.42
N ALA A 323 1.11 0.94 -8.61
CA ALA A 323 2.51 0.98 -9.03
C ALA A 323 3.23 -0.19 -8.35
N LEU A 324 3.68 -1.17 -9.13
CA LEU A 324 4.50 -2.27 -8.62
C LEU A 324 5.97 -1.84 -8.54
N PRO A 325 6.77 -2.37 -7.60
CA PRO A 325 8.19 -2.11 -7.51
C PRO A 325 8.92 -2.86 -8.63
N SER A 326 8.82 -2.31 -9.85
CA SER A 326 9.65 -2.60 -11.02
C SER A 326 9.13 -1.73 -12.19
N GLY A 327 9.74 -0.54 -12.31
CA GLY A 327 9.37 0.57 -13.19
C GLY A 327 8.82 0.23 -14.58
N SER A 328 7.49 0.17 -14.68
CA SER A 328 6.75 -0.07 -15.92
C SER A 328 5.58 0.91 -16.05
N ASP A 329 5.32 1.34 -17.28
CA ASP A 329 4.44 2.44 -17.69
C ASP A 329 2.93 2.11 -17.59
N SER A 330 2.54 1.07 -16.85
CA SER A 330 1.13 0.67 -16.72
C SER A 330 0.57 1.07 -15.35
N ILE A 331 -0.14 2.21 -15.34
CA ILE A 331 -1.02 2.62 -14.25
C ILE A 331 -2.26 1.72 -14.30
N LEU A 332 -2.52 0.98 -13.24
CA LEU A 332 -3.59 -0.02 -13.22
C LEU A 332 -4.79 0.47 -12.40
N PRO A 333 -5.94 0.78 -13.01
CA PRO A 333 -7.17 0.99 -12.28
C PRO A 333 -7.70 -0.37 -11.78
N MET A 334 -7.83 -0.52 -10.46
CA MET A 334 -8.61 -1.59 -9.83
C MET A 334 -9.87 -0.93 -9.28
N ASN A 335 -10.86 -0.78 -10.15
CA ASN A 335 -12.19 -0.38 -9.72
C ASN A 335 -13.15 -1.48 -10.15
N ASP A 336 -13.02 -2.63 -9.47
CA ASP A 336 -13.81 -3.81 -9.76
C ASP A 336 -15.19 -3.74 -9.06
N GLY A 337 -15.44 -2.66 -8.30
CA GLY A 337 -16.65 -2.49 -7.51
C GLY A 337 -16.77 -3.47 -6.33
N GLU A 338 -15.71 -4.22 -6.01
CA GLU A 338 -15.69 -5.21 -4.92
C GLU A 338 -15.00 -4.71 -3.64
N ASP A 339 -15.43 -5.28 -2.51
CA ASP A 339 -15.00 -4.90 -1.16
C ASP A 339 -13.58 -5.38 -0.84
N HIS A 340 -12.64 -4.44 -0.72
CA HIS A 340 -11.28 -4.72 -0.26
C HIS A 340 -11.08 -4.29 1.20
N PRO A 341 -11.45 -5.11 2.20
CA PRO A 341 -11.16 -4.81 3.60
C PRO A 341 -9.65 -4.81 3.84
N MET A 342 -9.18 -3.93 4.72
CA MET A 342 -7.79 -3.99 5.14
C MET A 342 -7.55 -5.25 5.97
N SER A 343 -6.41 -5.88 5.72
CA SER A 343 -6.11 -7.24 6.15
C SER A 343 -5.65 -7.41 7.58
N SER A 344 -5.27 -6.31 8.21
CA SER A 344 -4.53 -6.27 9.46
C SER A 344 -4.71 -4.89 10.10
N SER A 345 -4.55 -4.82 11.42
CA SER A 345 -4.62 -3.56 12.16
C SER A 345 -3.68 -2.52 11.56
N VAL A 346 -4.18 -1.29 11.46
CA VAL A 346 -3.45 -0.20 10.81
C VAL A 346 -3.03 0.80 11.85
N SER A 347 -1.76 1.24 11.77
CA SER A 347 -1.27 2.31 12.64
C SER A 347 -2.10 3.58 12.42
N GLN A 348 -2.67 4.11 13.49
CA GLN A 348 -3.39 5.38 13.51
C GLN A 348 -3.27 5.96 14.92
N SER A 349 -2.20 6.71 15.13
CA SER A 349 -1.82 7.24 16.45
C SER A 349 -2.43 8.59 16.79
N VAL A 350 -3.00 9.30 15.79
CA VAL A 350 -3.57 10.64 15.97
C VAL A 350 -5.08 10.65 15.67
N PRO A 351 -5.90 11.23 16.57
CA PRO A 351 -7.32 11.42 16.32
C PRO A 351 -7.56 12.38 15.15
N ILE A 352 -8.35 11.95 14.16
CA ILE A 352 -8.85 12.80 13.06
C ILE A 352 -10.35 12.98 13.27
N VAL A 353 -10.70 14.09 13.92
CA VAL A 353 -12.03 14.35 14.47
C VAL A 353 -12.47 15.77 14.15
N LEU A 354 -13.79 15.99 14.09
CA LEU A 354 -14.40 17.30 13.88
C LEU A 354 -15.10 17.78 15.15
N PRO A 355 -14.53 18.72 15.92
CA PRO A 355 -15.17 19.27 17.11
C PRO A 355 -16.36 20.17 16.75
N ILE A 356 -17.47 20.03 17.47
CA ILE A 356 -18.67 20.87 17.33
C ILE A 356 -19.13 21.39 18.69
N ASP A 357 -19.74 22.58 18.69
CA ASP A 357 -20.33 23.15 19.90
C ASP A 357 -21.72 22.56 20.21
N ALA A 358 -22.24 22.86 21.40
CA ALA A 358 -23.53 22.34 21.84
C ALA A 358 -24.70 22.85 20.97
N ALA A 359 -24.59 24.06 20.41
CA ALA A 359 -25.62 24.65 19.55
C ALA A 359 -25.74 23.90 18.22
N THR A 360 -24.59 23.62 17.59
CA THR A 360 -24.46 22.84 16.35
C THR A 360 -24.95 21.42 16.58
N LYS A 361 -24.57 20.78 17.68
CA LYS A 361 -25.07 19.45 18.07
C LYS A 361 -26.61 19.43 18.14
N LEU A 362 -27.22 20.36 18.86
CA LEU A 362 -28.68 20.47 18.97
C LEU A 362 -29.35 20.71 17.62
N SER A 363 -28.72 21.47 16.72
CA SER A 363 -29.23 21.69 15.36
C SER A 363 -29.26 20.39 14.56
N ILE A 364 -28.20 19.58 14.64
CA ILE A 364 -28.11 18.28 13.96
C ILE A 364 -29.13 17.29 14.57
N GLU A 365 -29.23 17.20 15.89
CA GLU A 365 -30.21 16.35 16.58
C GLU A 365 -31.66 16.68 16.17
N ARG A 366 -32.00 17.98 16.08
CA ARG A 366 -33.32 18.43 15.61
C ARG A 366 -33.60 18.01 14.17
N ALA A 367 -32.62 18.15 13.28
CA ALA A 367 -32.75 17.71 11.89
C ALA A 367 -33.01 16.20 11.79
N ILE A 368 -32.27 15.39 12.57
CA ILE A 368 -32.46 13.93 12.64
C ILE A 368 -33.88 13.58 13.14
N GLN A 369 -34.37 14.28 14.17
CA GLN A 369 -35.71 14.06 14.72
C GLN A 369 -36.82 14.43 13.73
N GLN A 370 -36.68 15.55 13.01
CA GLN A 370 -37.65 15.99 11.99
C GLN A 370 -37.74 14.98 10.83
N GLN A 371 -36.60 14.46 10.36
CA GLN A 371 -36.57 13.41 9.34
C GLN A 371 -37.30 12.13 9.81
N LYS A 372 -37.05 11.68 11.04
CA LYS A 372 -37.74 10.51 11.62
C LYS A 372 -39.27 10.71 11.74
N GLN A 373 -39.73 11.93 12.05
CA GLN A 373 -41.15 12.24 12.18
C GLN A 373 -41.88 12.27 10.83
N GLN A 374 -41.27 12.84 9.78
CA GLN A 374 -41.85 12.84 8.43
C GLN A 374 -41.97 11.42 7.86
N HIS A 375 -41.05 10.52 8.21
CA HIS A 375 -41.03 9.16 7.67
C HIS A 375 -42.12 8.23 8.25
N ASN A 376 -42.52 8.39 9.51
CA ASN A 376 -43.60 7.59 10.13
C ASN A 376 -44.98 7.77 9.47
N SER A 377 -45.10 8.67 8.47
CA SER A 377 -46.32 8.92 7.70
C SER A 377 -46.32 8.36 6.26
N SER A 378 -45.21 7.76 5.79
CA SER A 378 -45.09 7.22 4.41
C SER A 378 -44.50 5.81 4.41
N THR A 379 -45.27 4.81 3.97
CA THR A 379 -45.02 3.38 4.28
C THR A 379 -44.07 2.64 3.30
N THR A 380 -43.30 3.28 2.42
CA THR A 380 -42.61 2.52 1.34
C THR A 380 -41.22 2.99 0.84
N VAL A 381 -40.43 3.77 1.59
CA VAL A 381 -39.08 4.15 1.11
C VAL A 381 -37.99 3.86 2.15
N SER A 382 -36.85 3.33 1.74
CA SER A 382 -35.63 3.22 2.55
C SER A 382 -35.28 4.58 3.19
N MET A 383 -35.00 4.64 4.50
CA MET A 383 -34.60 5.89 5.17
C MET A 383 -33.34 6.44 4.50
N ALA A 384 -33.43 7.60 3.84
CA ALA A 384 -32.26 8.31 3.37
C ALA A 384 -31.38 8.70 4.58
N PRO A 385 -30.05 8.51 4.52
CA PRO A 385 -29.17 8.82 5.65
C PRO A 385 -29.21 10.32 5.95
N THR A 386 -29.24 10.68 7.23
CA THR A 386 -29.12 12.09 7.64
C THR A 386 -27.78 12.64 7.14
N ARG A 387 -27.81 13.85 6.56
CA ARG A 387 -26.64 14.53 6.01
C ARG A 387 -26.39 15.85 6.72
N VAL A 388 -25.12 16.23 6.81
CA VAL A 388 -24.63 17.48 7.39
C VAL A 388 -23.71 18.16 6.37
N ARG A 389 -23.97 19.43 6.05
CA ARG A 389 -23.14 20.22 5.17
C ARG A 389 -21.85 20.63 5.86
N LEU A 390 -20.74 20.54 5.16
CA LEU A 390 -19.44 21.07 5.58
C LEU A 390 -19.16 22.35 4.79
N LEU A 391 -19.12 23.49 5.47
CA LEU A 391 -18.94 24.81 4.87
C LEU A 391 -17.58 25.40 5.26
N TYR A 392 -16.80 25.86 4.30
CA TYR A 392 -15.58 26.65 4.55
C TYR A 392 -15.71 28.00 3.86
N GLU A 393 -15.52 29.10 4.61
CA GLU A 393 -15.72 30.48 4.12
C GLU A 393 -17.06 30.71 3.38
N GLY A 394 -18.11 30.02 3.82
CA GLY A 394 -19.45 30.08 3.21
C GLY A 394 -19.65 29.18 1.98
N SER A 395 -18.58 28.57 1.45
CA SER A 395 -18.63 27.63 0.34
C SER A 395 -18.84 26.20 0.81
N LEU A 396 -19.70 25.44 0.11
CA LEU A 396 -19.96 24.05 0.40
C LEU A 396 -18.82 23.17 -0.13
N VAL A 397 -18.02 22.60 0.78
CA VAL A 397 -16.86 21.77 0.41
C VAL A 397 -17.16 20.28 0.37
N GLY A 398 -18.12 19.82 1.18
CA GLY A 398 -18.48 18.42 1.27
C GLY A 398 -19.69 18.17 2.15
N VAL A 399 -20.03 16.89 2.29
CA VAL A 399 -21.15 16.42 3.09
C VAL A 399 -20.69 15.27 3.97
N LEU A 400 -21.14 15.30 5.22
CA LEU A 400 -21.00 14.20 6.17
C LEU A 400 -22.34 13.47 6.26
N THR A 401 -22.32 12.16 6.05
CA THR A 401 -23.48 11.27 6.06
C THR A 401 -23.42 10.32 7.26
N ASP A 402 -24.60 9.94 7.76
CA ASP A 402 -24.74 9.08 8.95
C ASP A 402 -23.98 9.60 10.18
N PRO A 403 -24.31 10.83 10.65
CA PRO A 403 -23.58 11.51 11.71
C PRO A 403 -23.73 10.80 13.07
N GLU A 404 -22.61 10.70 13.77
CA GLU A 404 -22.51 10.23 15.15
C GLU A 404 -21.87 11.33 16.00
N MET A 405 -22.51 11.68 17.11
CA MET A 405 -22.03 12.73 18.01
C MET A 405 -21.73 12.14 19.38
N PHE A 406 -20.49 12.30 19.85
CA PHE A 406 -20.02 11.76 21.13
C PHE A 406 -19.17 12.78 21.90
N GLU A 407 -18.92 12.52 23.18
CA GLU A 407 -18.21 13.46 24.05
C GLU A 407 -16.73 13.59 23.67
N HIS A 408 -16.24 14.83 23.62
CA HIS A 408 -14.84 15.08 23.29
C HIS A 408 -13.87 14.69 24.43
N ARG A 409 -14.30 14.84 25.69
CA ARG A 409 -13.48 14.55 26.90
C ARG A 409 -12.05 15.08 26.77
N LYS A 410 -11.94 16.40 26.51
CA LYS A 410 -10.70 17.10 26.10
C LYS A 410 -9.47 16.76 26.96
N GLU A 411 -9.62 16.77 28.29
CA GLU A 411 -8.51 16.45 29.20
C GLU A 411 -7.96 15.05 28.98
N GLU A 412 -8.83 14.04 28.86
CA GLU A 412 -8.43 12.66 28.57
C GLU A 412 -7.73 12.55 27.22
N ARG A 413 -8.30 13.17 26.16
CA ARG A 413 -7.69 13.24 24.83
C ARG A 413 -6.28 13.80 24.90
N ILE A 414 -6.13 14.96 25.53
CA ILE A 414 -4.86 15.69 25.62
C ILE A 414 -3.81 14.85 26.34
N CYS A 415 -4.16 14.32 27.52
CA CYS A 415 -3.21 13.51 28.31
C CYS A 415 -2.76 12.25 27.57
N ARG A 416 -3.65 11.57 26.85
CA ARG A 416 -3.30 10.35 26.09
C ARG A 416 -2.48 10.68 24.84
N GLN A 417 -2.88 11.71 24.10
CA GLN A 417 -2.27 12.05 22.82
C GLN A 417 -0.88 12.69 23.00
N PHE A 418 -0.72 13.59 23.97
CA PHE A 418 0.51 14.37 24.17
C PHE A 418 1.36 13.90 25.34
N GLY A 419 0.82 13.12 26.29
CA GLY A 419 1.52 12.71 27.51
C GLY A 419 1.65 13.81 28.57
N HIS A 420 1.06 14.98 28.34
CA HIS A 420 0.98 16.11 29.29
C HIS A 420 -0.23 16.99 28.94
N SER A 421 -0.56 17.96 29.80
CA SER A 421 -1.75 18.83 29.65
C SER A 421 -1.45 20.33 29.75
N ASP A 422 -0.24 20.76 29.41
CA ASP A 422 0.17 22.17 29.52
C ASP A 422 -0.53 23.05 28.45
N PRO A 423 -1.38 24.03 28.83
CA PRO A 423 -2.06 24.92 27.88
C PRO A 423 -1.13 25.87 27.10
N ALA A 424 0.15 25.96 27.48
CA ALA A 424 1.16 26.67 26.71
C ALA A 424 1.45 25.98 25.36
N HIS A 425 1.23 24.66 25.27
CA HIS A 425 1.38 23.91 24.03
C HIS A 425 0.30 24.35 23.02
N PRO A 426 0.67 24.71 21.78
CA PRO A 426 -0.22 25.44 20.88
C PRO A 426 -1.40 24.57 20.39
N THR A 427 -1.18 23.29 20.09
CA THR A 427 -2.25 22.35 19.72
C THR A 427 -3.18 22.01 20.89
N ILE A 428 -2.64 21.83 22.11
CA ILE A 428 -3.45 21.64 23.32
C ILE A 428 -4.37 22.85 23.53
N ARG A 429 -3.87 24.07 23.32
CA ARG A 429 -4.69 25.29 23.38
C ARG A 429 -5.84 25.26 22.39
N GLN A 430 -5.59 24.85 21.13
CA GLN A 430 -6.64 24.71 20.12
C GLN A 430 -7.72 23.70 20.55
N ILE A 431 -7.31 22.53 21.07
CA ILE A 431 -8.23 21.50 21.57
C ILE A 431 -9.07 22.04 22.73
N LEU A 432 -8.46 22.73 23.70
CA LEU A 432 -9.17 23.32 24.83
C LEU A 432 -10.21 24.36 24.38
N SER A 433 -9.89 25.17 23.36
CA SER A 433 -10.80 26.17 22.79
C SER A 433 -11.87 25.63 21.85
N SER A 434 -11.78 24.37 21.45
CA SER A 434 -12.73 23.74 20.50
C SER A 434 -14.06 23.35 21.17
N GLY A 435 -15.01 22.78 20.41
CA GLY A 435 -16.27 22.28 20.94
C GLY A 435 -16.13 21.09 21.90
N ASP A 436 -17.14 20.87 22.75
CA ASP A 436 -17.16 19.76 23.74
C ASP A 436 -17.68 18.43 23.17
N TRP A 437 -18.16 18.45 21.92
CA TRP A 437 -18.65 17.27 21.20
C TRP A 437 -17.79 17.02 19.96
N LEU A 438 -17.70 15.76 19.54
CA LEU A 438 -17.07 15.35 18.30
C LEU A 438 -18.14 14.80 17.34
N LEU A 439 -18.00 15.14 16.06
CA LEU A 439 -18.85 14.67 14.98
C LEU A 439 -18.08 13.67 14.11
N GLY A 440 -18.47 12.41 14.16
CA GLY A 440 -17.99 11.33 13.29
C GLY A 440 -19.02 11.00 12.20
N GLY A 441 -18.58 10.41 11.10
CA GLY A 441 -19.46 10.02 10.00
C GLY A 441 -18.73 9.76 8.69
N ASP A 442 -19.46 9.34 7.68
CA ASP A 442 -18.90 9.05 6.35
C ASP A 442 -18.91 10.34 5.52
N VAL A 443 -17.74 10.77 5.05
CA VAL A 443 -17.52 12.06 4.39
C VAL A 443 -17.41 11.89 2.88
N GLN A 444 -18.01 12.81 2.15
CA GLN A 444 -17.88 12.97 0.71
C GLN A 444 -17.48 14.41 0.40
N VAL A 445 -16.40 14.59 -0.37
CA VAL A 445 -15.84 15.90 -0.73
C VAL A 445 -16.09 16.17 -2.21
N PHE A 446 -16.63 17.35 -2.54
CA PHE A 446 -17.10 17.63 -3.90
C PHE A 446 -16.00 18.00 -4.87
N GLU A 447 -14.99 18.73 -4.39
CA GLU A 447 -13.91 19.24 -5.21
C GLU A 447 -12.58 19.07 -4.49
N ARG A 448 -11.50 19.01 -5.28
CA ARG A 448 -10.15 19.03 -4.72
C ARG A 448 -9.94 20.33 -3.94
N ILE A 449 -9.45 20.19 -2.71
CA ILE A 449 -9.14 21.34 -1.86
C ILE A 449 -7.89 22.03 -2.42
N VAL A 450 -8.03 23.32 -2.72
CA VAL A 450 -6.97 24.20 -3.21
C VAL A 450 -6.91 25.44 -2.33
N TYR A 451 -5.71 25.99 -2.12
CA TYR A 451 -5.52 27.14 -1.23
C TYR A 451 -5.29 28.45 -1.99
N GLY A 452 -4.93 28.38 -3.28
CA GLY A 452 -4.71 29.59 -4.09
C GLY A 452 -3.49 30.41 -3.65
N ASP A 453 -2.54 29.78 -2.95
CA ASP A 453 -1.35 30.42 -2.36
C ASP A 453 -0.10 30.28 -3.25
N GLY A 454 -0.25 29.75 -4.46
CA GLY A 454 0.85 29.49 -5.39
C GLY A 454 1.66 28.23 -5.09
N LEU A 455 1.25 27.41 -4.10
CA LEU A 455 1.92 26.17 -3.70
C LEU A 455 1.12 24.90 -4.01
N ASP A 456 -0.08 25.03 -4.61
CA ASP A 456 -0.98 23.91 -4.89
C ASP A 456 -0.35 22.85 -5.81
N GLU A 457 0.56 23.22 -6.70
CA GLU A 457 1.30 22.27 -7.55
C GLU A 457 2.18 21.28 -6.76
N TYR A 458 2.58 21.65 -5.55
CA TYR A 458 3.35 20.79 -4.66
C TYR A 458 2.45 19.91 -3.78
N ARG A 459 1.15 20.19 -3.68
CA ARG A 459 0.19 19.42 -2.88
C ARG A 459 -0.29 18.19 -3.65
N LYS A 460 0.63 17.26 -3.86
CA LYS A 460 0.36 15.99 -4.54
C LYS A 460 -0.33 15.00 -3.60
N THR A 461 -1.40 14.39 -4.08
CA THR A 461 -2.09 13.31 -3.37
C THR A 461 -1.21 12.05 -3.29
N PRO A 462 -1.50 11.10 -2.38
CA PRO A 462 -0.81 9.81 -2.33
C PRO A 462 -0.83 9.07 -3.67
N THR A 463 -1.95 9.12 -4.41
CA THR A 463 -2.09 8.49 -5.72
C THR A 463 -1.20 9.16 -6.77
N GLU A 464 -1.17 10.50 -6.81
CA GLU A 464 -0.28 11.25 -7.72
C GLU A 464 1.21 10.99 -7.41
N LEU A 465 1.58 10.88 -6.13
CA LEU A 465 2.94 10.53 -5.73
C LEU A 465 3.32 9.11 -6.19
N ARG A 466 2.44 8.13 -6.00
CA ARG A 466 2.66 6.77 -6.52
C ARG A 466 2.85 6.75 -8.03
N ARG A 467 2.04 7.53 -8.76
CA ARG A 467 2.16 7.67 -10.21
C ARG A 467 3.50 8.27 -10.61
N GLU A 468 3.93 9.35 -9.94
CA GLU A 468 5.22 9.97 -10.20
C GLU A 468 6.40 9.00 -9.94
N PHE A 469 6.34 8.20 -8.87
CA PHE A 469 7.37 7.20 -8.60
C PHE A 469 7.38 6.07 -9.64
N ALA A 470 6.20 5.68 -10.15
CA ALA A 470 6.09 4.70 -11.22
C ALA A 470 6.71 5.22 -12.53
N GLU A 471 6.36 6.45 -12.93
CA GLU A 471 6.89 7.13 -14.12
C GLU A 471 8.41 7.30 -14.07
N ARG A 472 8.95 7.58 -12.89
CA ARG A 472 10.41 7.68 -12.64
C ARG A 472 11.10 6.31 -12.56
N LYS A 473 10.37 5.20 -12.68
CA LYS A 473 10.89 3.83 -12.59
C LYS A 473 11.67 3.60 -11.30
N CYS A 474 11.15 4.12 -10.20
CA CYS A 474 11.73 3.92 -8.88
C CYS A 474 11.58 2.45 -8.45
N ASP A 475 12.61 1.91 -7.81
CA ASP A 475 12.54 0.58 -7.18
C ASP A 475 12.54 0.65 -5.65
N CYS A 476 12.81 1.83 -5.08
CA CYS A 476 12.70 2.12 -3.66
C CYS A 476 12.44 3.62 -3.45
N VAL A 477 11.48 3.97 -2.59
CA VAL A 477 11.22 5.36 -2.20
C VAL A 477 11.53 5.53 -0.72
N PHE A 478 12.31 6.55 -0.39
CA PHE A 478 12.61 6.90 1.00
C PHE A 478 12.14 8.32 1.32
N ALA A 479 11.48 8.50 2.46
CA ALA A 479 10.88 9.79 2.83
C ALA A 479 11.68 10.53 3.91
N PHE A 480 11.73 11.84 3.75
CA PHE A 480 12.21 12.77 4.77
C PHE A 480 11.09 13.76 5.13
N GLN A 481 10.50 13.57 6.30
CA GLN A 481 9.54 14.50 6.89
C GLN A 481 10.28 15.70 7.49
N LEU A 482 9.79 16.91 7.19
CA LEU A 482 10.35 18.13 7.74
C LEU A 482 9.30 19.21 7.95
N ARG A 483 9.63 20.12 8.87
CA ARG A 483 8.92 21.38 9.12
C ARG A 483 9.86 22.59 9.20
N ASN A 484 11.16 22.33 9.17
CA ASN A 484 12.23 23.33 9.35
C ASN A 484 13.02 23.45 8.03
N PRO A 485 13.75 24.56 7.82
CA PRO A 485 14.69 24.68 6.71
C PRO A 485 15.66 23.50 6.59
N VAL A 486 16.02 23.14 5.37
CA VAL A 486 17.00 22.10 5.07
C VAL A 486 18.41 22.68 5.12
N HIS A 487 19.26 22.19 6.03
CA HIS A 487 20.68 22.52 6.13
C HIS A 487 21.55 21.31 5.75
N ASN A 488 22.89 21.47 5.63
CA ASN A 488 23.76 20.43 5.05
C ASN A 488 23.79 19.15 5.87
N GLY A 489 23.50 19.23 7.17
CA GLY A 489 23.23 18.05 7.99
C GLY A 489 22.08 17.20 7.43
N HIS A 490 20.91 17.78 7.17
CA HIS A 490 19.78 17.05 6.58
C HIS A 490 20.14 16.46 5.20
N ALA A 491 20.83 17.23 4.35
CA ALA A 491 21.26 16.76 3.03
C ALA A 491 22.26 15.60 3.09
N LEU A 492 23.21 15.63 4.03
CA LEU A 492 24.14 14.54 4.28
C LEU A 492 23.39 13.25 4.66
N LEU A 493 22.36 13.35 5.48
CA LEU A 493 21.55 12.20 5.85
C LEU A 493 20.78 11.64 4.66
N MET A 494 20.10 12.49 3.91
CA MET A 494 19.34 12.05 2.74
C MET A 494 20.26 11.39 1.69
N SER A 495 21.44 11.95 1.47
CA SER A 495 22.44 11.40 0.54
C SER A 495 23.04 10.09 1.06
N SER A 496 23.36 10.01 2.35
CA SER A 496 23.89 8.77 2.96
C SER A 496 22.85 7.65 2.98
N THR A 497 21.57 7.98 3.16
CA THR A 497 20.46 7.02 3.03
C THR A 497 20.39 6.48 1.61
N ARG A 498 20.47 7.33 0.58
CA ARG A 498 20.54 6.89 -0.82
C ARG A 498 21.68 5.91 -1.04
N GLU A 499 22.89 6.25 -0.59
CA GLU A 499 24.07 5.36 -0.72
C GLU A 499 23.87 4.01 -0.02
N HIS A 500 23.20 4.00 1.13
CA HIS A 500 22.88 2.78 1.84
C HIS A 500 21.94 1.88 1.03
N LEU A 501 20.88 2.46 0.46
CA LEU A 501 19.91 1.73 -0.37
C LEU A 501 20.55 1.21 -1.67
N LEU A 502 21.44 1.99 -2.30
CA LEU A 502 22.23 1.53 -3.45
C LEU A 502 23.10 0.31 -3.09
N LYS A 503 23.73 0.32 -1.90
CA LYS A 503 24.54 -0.81 -1.40
C LYS A 503 23.71 -2.05 -1.08
N GLN A 504 22.43 -1.89 -0.72
CA GLN A 504 21.49 -3.00 -0.52
C GLN A 504 21.02 -3.62 -1.85
N GLY A 505 21.37 -3.02 -3.00
CA GLY A 505 21.07 -3.56 -4.33
C GLY A 505 19.93 -2.85 -5.06
N HIS A 506 19.36 -1.78 -4.49
CA HIS A 506 18.43 -0.92 -5.20
C HIS A 506 19.14 -0.18 -6.34
N ARG A 507 18.49 -0.05 -7.49
CA ARG A 507 19.04 0.56 -8.71
C ARG A 507 18.68 2.03 -8.83
N ASN A 508 17.48 2.41 -8.40
CA ASN A 508 16.96 3.76 -8.52
C ASN A 508 16.14 4.15 -7.27
N PRO A 509 16.79 4.26 -6.10
CA PRO A 509 16.14 4.81 -4.92
C PRO A 509 15.74 6.27 -5.19
N VAL A 510 14.61 6.76 -4.69
CA VAL A 510 14.19 8.16 -4.86
C VAL A 510 13.76 8.77 -3.52
N LEU A 511 14.21 9.99 -3.27
CA LEU A 511 13.88 10.77 -2.09
C LEU A 511 12.51 11.44 -2.28
N LEU A 512 11.60 11.22 -1.34
CA LEU A 512 10.44 12.06 -1.12
C LEU A 512 10.78 13.10 -0.04
N LEU A 513 11.16 14.31 -0.49
CA LEU A 513 11.38 15.46 0.38
C LEU A 513 10.02 16.09 0.67
N HIS A 514 9.53 15.94 1.90
CA HIS A 514 8.10 16.07 2.17
C HIS A 514 7.80 17.06 3.30
N PRO A 515 7.98 18.37 3.08
CA PRO A 515 7.62 19.40 4.05
C PRO A 515 6.14 19.33 4.42
N LEU A 516 5.84 19.57 5.69
CA LEU A 516 4.47 19.73 6.19
C LEU A 516 3.95 21.13 5.84
N GLY A 517 2.75 21.22 5.28
CA GLY A 517 2.12 22.47 4.83
C GLY A 517 0.74 22.74 5.42
N GLY A 518 0.27 21.93 6.37
CA GLY A 518 -0.86 22.30 7.23
C GLY A 518 -0.47 23.32 8.29
N TRP A 519 -1.36 23.56 9.26
CA TRP A 519 -1.12 24.50 10.36
C TRP A 519 0.18 24.19 11.12
N THR A 520 0.94 25.24 11.44
CA THR A 520 2.15 25.18 12.27
C THR A 520 2.17 26.37 13.25
N LYS A 521 2.92 26.27 14.35
CA LYS A 521 2.92 27.32 15.40
C LYS A 521 3.55 28.65 14.96
N ASP A 522 4.37 28.63 13.91
CA ASP A 522 5.17 29.77 13.43
C ASP A 522 4.75 30.19 11.99
N ASP A 523 3.69 29.59 11.41
CA ASP A 523 3.08 29.86 10.08
C ASP A 523 4.02 29.81 8.84
N ASP A 524 5.19 29.20 8.92
CA ASP A 524 6.16 29.19 7.81
C ASP A 524 6.15 27.91 6.96
N VAL A 525 5.46 27.93 5.82
CA VAL A 525 5.67 26.94 4.73
C VAL A 525 6.89 27.39 3.90
N ARG A 526 8.01 26.67 4.01
CA ARG A 526 9.33 27.11 3.49
C ARG A 526 9.74 26.48 2.16
N ILE A 527 8.80 26.31 1.23
CA ILE A 527 9.06 25.69 -0.08
C ILE A 527 10.14 26.41 -0.88
N GLU A 528 10.17 27.75 -0.84
CA GLU A 528 11.20 28.53 -1.54
C GLU A 528 12.63 28.23 -1.04
N GLN A 529 12.79 27.91 0.25
CA GLN A 529 14.08 27.50 0.79
C GLN A 529 14.48 26.13 0.26
N HIS A 530 13.53 25.21 0.12
CA HIS A 530 13.78 23.87 -0.40
C HIS A 530 14.07 23.88 -1.92
N LYS A 531 13.42 24.77 -2.68
CA LYS A 531 13.77 25.03 -4.08
C LYS A 531 15.20 25.53 -4.21
N ALA A 532 15.59 26.51 -3.39
CA ALA A 532 16.96 27.00 -3.38
C ALA A 532 17.97 25.89 -3.05
N VAL A 533 17.65 24.98 -2.12
CA VAL A 533 18.49 23.81 -1.82
C VAL A 533 18.68 22.88 -3.03
N LEU A 534 17.63 22.65 -3.82
CA LEU A 534 17.69 21.83 -5.04
C LEU A 534 18.46 22.53 -6.17
N GLU A 535 18.24 23.83 -6.39
CA GLU A 535 19.01 24.64 -7.36
C GLU A 535 20.50 24.73 -6.99
N GLU A 536 20.77 24.75 -5.67
CA GLU A 536 22.04 24.55 -4.97
C GLU A 536 22.88 23.34 -5.40
N GLY A 537 22.22 22.28 -5.91
CA GLY A 537 22.83 20.96 -6.04
C GLY A 537 23.17 20.30 -4.69
N MET A 538 22.62 20.82 -3.60
CA MET A 538 22.80 20.27 -2.24
C MET A 538 22.00 18.97 -2.06
N LEU A 539 20.87 18.88 -2.77
CA LEU A 539 20.18 17.64 -3.09
C LEU A 539 20.04 17.60 -4.60
N ASP A 540 20.22 16.42 -5.17
CA ASP A 540 20.16 16.27 -6.62
C ASP A 540 18.69 16.09 -7.07
N PRO A 541 18.20 16.98 -7.97
CA PRO A 541 16.80 16.95 -8.43
C PRO A 541 16.40 15.68 -9.18
N GLU A 542 17.35 14.96 -9.80
CA GLU A 542 17.03 13.76 -10.59
C GLU A 542 16.39 12.67 -9.71
N TRP A 543 16.89 12.52 -8.49
CA TRP A 543 16.38 11.54 -7.53
C TRP A 543 15.58 12.15 -6.37
N THR A 544 15.12 13.39 -6.50
CA THR A 544 14.33 14.05 -5.46
C THR A 544 12.95 14.46 -5.99
N VAL A 545 11.91 14.07 -5.25
CA VAL A 545 10.52 14.55 -5.41
C VAL A 545 10.20 15.46 -4.24
N LEU A 546 9.89 16.73 -4.55
CA LEU A 546 9.44 17.72 -3.57
C LEU A 546 7.91 17.81 -3.59
N ALA A 547 7.27 17.52 -2.46
CA ALA A 547 5.81 17.61 -2.30
C ALA A 547 5.43 18.11 -0.90
N ILE A 548 4.25 18.72 -0.76
CA ILE A 548 3.72 19.22 0.51
C ILE A 548 2.77 18.19 1.10
N PHE A 549 3.01 17.86 2.37
CA PHE A 549 2.10 17.05 3.17
C PHE A 549 1.04 17.94 3.83
N PRO A 550 -0.27 17.78 3.56
CA PRO A 550 -1.29 18.75 3.95
C PRO A 550 -1.68 18.71 5.43
N ALA A 551 -1.24 17.71 6.21
CA ALA A 551 -1.71 17.54 7.58
C ALA A 551 -1.24 18.68 8.52
N PRO A 552 -2.07 19.11 9.48
CA PRO A 552 -1.65 19.99 10.56
C PRO A 552 -0.55 19.37 11.43
N MET A 553 0.40 20.20 11.87
CA MET A 553 1.46 19.79 12.81
C MET A 553 0.92 19.80 14.24
N LEU A 554 0.93 18.65 14.91
CA LEU A 554 0.40 18.53 16.26
C LEU A 554 1.45 18.83 17.33
N TYR A 555 2.73 18.66 17.06
CA TYR A 555 3.83 18.68 18.03
C TYR A 555 3.72 17.61 19.13
N ALA A 556 3.18 16.43 18.80
CA ALA A 556 2.93 15.34 19.77
C ALA A 556 4.04 14.27 19.80
N GLY A 557 5.25 14.60 19.34
CA GLY A 557 6.44 13.77 19.53
C GLY A 557 6.29 12.32 19.05
N PRO A 558 6.59 11.31 19.89
CA PRO A 558 6.48 9.88 19.53
C PRO A 558 5.08 9.42 19.09
N THR A 559 4.02 10.09 19.50
CA THR A 559 2.66 9.80 19.02
C THR A 559 2.51 10.25 17.57
N GLU A 560 2.95 11.45 17.24
CA GLU A 560 2.78 12.04 15.92
C GLU A 560 3.73 11.47 14.86
N VAL A 561 4.96 11.10 15.24
CA VAL A 561 5.91 10.52 14.26
C VAL A 561 5.38 9.23 13.62
N GLN A 562 4.56 8.46 14.34
CA GLN A 562 3.86 7.29 13.79
C GLN A 562 2.88 7.70 12.69
N TRP A 563 2.12 8.78 12.88
CA TRP A 563 1.24 9.35 11.86
C TRP A 563 2.03 9.84 10.64
N HIS A 564 3.14 10.57 10.86
CA HIS A 564 3.99 11.04 9.76
C HIS A 564 4.56 9.91 8.92
N ALA A 565 4.93 8.78 9.54
CA ALA A 565 5.41 7.59 8.86
C ALA A 565 4.28 6.84 8.12
N ARG A 566 3.15 6.62 8.80
CA ARG A 566 1.98 5.94 8.24
C ARG A 566 1.44 6.65 6.99
N ALA A 567 1.35 7.97 7.03
CA ALA A 567 0.89 8.78 5.90
C ALA A 567 1.80 8.60 4.67
N ARG A 568 3.11 8.40 4.89
CA ARG A 568 4.09 8.19 3.82
C ARG A 568 4.03 6.77 3.27
N LEU A 569 3.69 5.79 4.10
CA LEU A 569 3.37 4.45 3.62
C LEU A 569 2.21 4.47 2.61
N ALA A 570 1.22 5.36 2.78
CA ALA A 570 0.15 5.53 1.79
C ALA A 570 0.67 6.02 0.43
N CYS A 571 1.82 6.70 0.37
CA CYS A 571 2.44 7.15 -0.89
C CYS A 571 3.31 6.08 -1.57
N GLY A 572 3.42 4.86 -1.01
CA GLY A 572 4.33 3.83 -1.51
C GLY A 572 5.78 3.97 -1.03
N VAL A 573 6.00 4.67 0.09
CA VAL A 573 7.34 4.81 0.68
C VAL A 573 7.80 3.48 1.32
N ASN A 574 9.03 3.07 1.01
CA ASN A 574 9.65 1.85 1.51
C ASN A 574 10.55 2.10 2.72
N ALA A 575 11.20 3.25 2.81
CA ALA A 575 12.07 3.61 3.92
C ALA A 575 11.75 5.00 4.50
N TYR A 576 11.87 5.15 5.81
CA TYR A 576 11.54 6.39 6.51
C TYR A 576 12.68 6.85 7.40
N ILE A 577 13.21 8.03 7.10
CA ILE A 577 14.28 8.64 7.89
C ILE A 577 13.67 9.27 9.14
N VAL A 578 14.13 8.86 10.31
CA VAL A 578 13.65 9.42 11.59
C VAL A 578 14.80 10.06 12.39
N GLY A 579 14.60 11.34 12.72
CA GLY A 579 15.51 12.20 13.46
C GLY A 579 15.56 12.00 14.97
N ARG A 580 16.39 12.82 15.62
CA ARG A 580 16.30 13.12 17.06
C ARG A 580 15.09 14.02 17.31
N ASP A 581 14.34 13.74 18.38
CA ASP A 581 13.13 14.48 18.80
C ASP A 581 12.13 14.74 17.64
N PRO A 582 11.74 13.70 16.88
CA PRO A 582 10.85 13.88 15.75
C PRO A 582 9.48 14.34 16.26
N ALA A 583 8.90 15.31 15.56
CA ALA A 583 7.64 15.95 15.95
C ALA A 583 7.61 16.56 17.36
N GLY A 584 8.76 16.75 18.02
CA GLY A 584 8.83 17.38 19.33
C GLY A 584 8.77 18.91 19.28
N ILE A 585 8.48 19.49 20.44
CA ILE A 585 8.55 20.92 20.73
C ILE A 585 9.32 21.13 22.04
N GLN A 586 9.90 22.30 22.21
CA GLN A 586 10.53 22.66 23.49
C GLN A 586 9.47 22.85 24.58
N ASN A 587 9.78 22.43 25.79
CA ASN A 587 9.00 22.73 26.97
C ASN A 587 9.00 24.24 27.20
N ALA A 588 7.81 24.85 27.27
CA ALA A 588 7.67 26.30 27.39
C ALA A 588 8.26 26.86 28.70
N ARG A 589 8.35 26.05 29.76
CA ARG A 589 8.83 26.47 31.08
C ARG A 589 10.33 26.28 31.24
N THR A 590 10.86 25.15 30.80
CA THR A 590 12.29 24.81 30.99
C THR A 590 13.16 25.11 29.79
N GLY A 591 12.58 25.17 28.58
CA GLY A 591 13.32 25.31 27.32
C GLY A 591 13.93 24.00 26.80
N ASP A 592 13.89 22.93 27.59
CA ASP A 592 14.38 21.60 27.23
C ASP A 592 13.43 20.89 26.25
N TYR A 593 13.84 19.72 25.77
CA TYR A 593 12.97 18.84 25.00
C TYR A 593 11.75 18.41 25.83
N LEU A 594 10.55 18.55 25.27
CA LEU A 594 9.32 18.09 25.91
C LEU A 594 9.24 16.56 25.94
N TYR A 595 9.79 15.92 24.91
CA TYR A 595 9.88 14.46 24.79
C TYR A 595 11.32 14.01 24.90
N GLU A 596 11.54 12.78 25.37
CA GLU A 596 12.89 12.22 25.34
C GLU A 596 13.33 12.06 23.86
N PRO A 597 14.50 12.58 23.46
CA PRO A 597 14.82 12.73 22.05
C PRO A 597 15.00 11.44 21.24
N SER A 598 15.20 10.29 21.89
CA SER A 598 15.31 8.98 21.25
C SER A 598 13.98 8.23 21.14
N HIS A 599 12.96 8.63 21.91
CA HIS A 599 11.67 7.92 21.98
C HIS A 599 10.98 7.81 20.62
N GLY A 600 11.02 8.85 19.80
CA GLY A 600 10.35 8.82 18.50
C GLY A 600 10.87 7.71 17.59
N ALA A 601 12.20 7.55 17.47
CA ALA A 601 12.80 6.49 16.67
C ALA A 601 12.53 5.10 17.26
N LYS A 602 12.65 4.95 18.59
CA LYS A 602 12.39 3.68 19.30
C LYS A 602 10.94 3.22 19.12
N VAL A 603 9.98 4.11 19.38
CA VAL A 603 8.54 3.84 19.23
C VAL A 603 8.23 3.45 17.78
N LEU A 604 8.78 4.17 16.81
CA LEU A 604 8.53 3.88 15.40
C LEU A 604 9.04 2.50 14.98
N SER A 605 10.20 2.07 15.51
CA SER A 605 10.78 0.74 15.21
C SER A 605 9.99 -0.44 15.77
N MET A 606 9.11 -0.21 16.75
CA MET A 606 8.27 -1.22 17.39
C MET A 606 6.76 -1.01 17.15
N ALA A 607 6.39 0.02 16.37
CA ALA A 607 4.99 0.39 16.19
C ALA A 607 4.26 -0.64 15.32
N PRO A 608 3.14 -1.20 15.80
CA PRO A 608 2.36 -2.17 15.04
C PRO A 608 1.64 -1.48 13.87
N GLY A 609 1.45 -2.19 12.76
CA GLY A 609 0.78 -1.66 11.56
C GLY A 609 1.66 -0.78 10.66
N LEU A 610 2.97 -0.72 10.89
CA LEU A 610 3.98 -0.17 9.97
C LEU A 610 4.80 -1.27 9.28
N LEU A 611 4.23 -2.48 9.16
CA LEU A 611 4.84 -3.62 8.50
C LEU A 611 5.10 -3.29 7.03
N GLY A 612 6.37 -3.18 6.64
CA GLY A 612 6.80 -2.83 5.28
C GLY A 612 7.58 -1.53 5.16
N LEU A 613 7.74 -0.77 6.25
CA LEU A 613 8.56 0.44 6.27
C LEU A 613 9.90 0.17 6.97
N GLU A 614 11.01 0.34 6.26
CA GLU A 614 12.35 0.32 6.84
C GLU A 614 12.61 1.64 7.57
N ILE A 615 12.74 1.58 8.89
CA ILE A 615 13.05 2.77 9.69
C ILE A 615 14.55 3.00 9.68
N ILE A 616 14.98 4.13 9.12
CA ILE A 616 16.38 4.53 9.05
C ILE A 616 16.64 5.57 10.14
N PRO A 617 17.25 5.17 11.28
CA PRO A 617 17.51 6.09 12.37
C PRO A 617 18.58 7.12 12.00
N PHE A 618 18.41 8.33 12.50
CA PHE A 618 19.36 9.42 12.35
C PHE A 618 20.72 9.06 12.98
N ARG A 619 21.78 9.30 12.22
CA ARG A 619 23.09 9.57 12.81
C ARG A 619 23.20 11.08 13.01
N VAL A 620 23.60 11.50 14.21
CA VAL A 620 23.72 12.93 14.53
C VAL A 620 24.73 13.55 13.56
N ALA A 621 24.31 14.56 12.80
CA ALA A 621 25.19 15.33 11.92
C ALA A 621 25.45 16.70 12.55
N ALA A 622 26.72 17.10 12.61
CA ALA A 622 27.17 18.38 13.15
C ALA A 622 28.25 18.98 12.22
N TYR A 623 28.54 20.26 12.37
CA TYR A 623 29.56 20.92 11.56
C TYR A 623 30.94 20.54 12.10
N ASP A 624 31.74 19.81 11.33
CA ASP A 624 33.10 19.44 11.69
C ASP A 624 34.03 20.61 11.33
N ASN A 625 34.54 21.30 12.35
CA ASN A 625 35.42 22.46 12.21
C ASN A 625 36.75 22.10 11.53
N ALA A 626 37.22 20.86 11.67
CA ALA A 626 38.45 20.40 11.02
C ALA A 626 38.23 20.11 9.53
N ALA A 627 37.05 19.59 9.16
CA ALA A 627 36.71 19.32 7.76
C ALA A 627 36.12 20.54 7.02
N GLY A 628 35.64 21.55 7.74
CA GLY A 628 34.95 22.70 7.15
C GLY A 628 33.61 22.32 6.49
N ALA A 629 32.96 21.26 6.98
CA ALA A 629 31.76 20.70 6.38
C ALA A 629 30.90 19.95 7.41
N MET A 630 29.66 19.64 7.05
CA MET A 630 28.81 18.77 7.88
C MET A 630 29.30 17.32 7.82
N ALA A 631 29.45 16.70 8.98
CA ALA A 631 29.84 15.29 9.11
C ALA A 631 29.03 14.59 10.21
N PHE A 632 29.05 13.26 10.22
CA PHE A 632 28.47 12.49 11.31
C PHE A 632 29.30 12.68 12.58
N TYR A 633 28.63 13.01 13.68
CA TYR A 633 29.22 13.24 14.98
C TYR A 633 29.98 12.00 15.48
N ASP A 634 31.20 12.25 15.95
CA ASP A 634 32.06 11.26 16.59
C ASP A 634 32.34 11.69 18.03
N ALA A 635 31.94 10.85 18.98
CA ALA A 635 32.15 11.13 20.40
C ALA A 635 33.63 11.20 20.79
N ALA A 636 34.52 10.55 20.03
CA ALA A 636 35.96 10.62 20.26
C ALA A 636 36.57 11.98 19.87
N ARG A 637 35.88 12.75 19.02
CA ARG A 637 36.32 14.06 18.52
C ARG A 637 35.31 15.16 18.86
N HIS A 638 34.71 15.11 20.05
CA HIS A 638 33.61 16.01 20.44
C HIS A 638 33.90 17.50 20.17
N ASP A 639 35.09 17.96 20.54
CA ASP A 639 35.49 19.38 20.43
C ASP A 639 35.65 19.87 18.97
N ASP A 640 35.77 18.94 18.00
CA ASP A 640 35.83 19.28 16.58
C ASP A 640 34.44 19.63 16.02
N PHE A 641 33.35 19.28 16.72
CA PHE A 641 31.99 19.42 16.21
C PHE A 641 31.26 20.64 16.79
N LEU A 642 30.75 21.49 15.91
CA LEU A 642 29.87 22.60 16.23
C LEU A 642 28.40 22.25 15.99
N PHE A 643 27.58 22.40 17.02
CA PHE A 643 26.13 22.19 16.97
C PHE A 643 25.38 23.52 16.83
N ILE A 644 24.78 23.76 15.66
CA ILE A 644 24.00 24.97 15.39
C ILE A 644 22.51 24.63 15.49
N SER A 645 21.85 25.09 16.55
CA SER A 645 20.41 24.91 16.75
C SER A 645 19.59 25.89 15.91
N GLY A 646 18.29 25.62 15.72
CA GLY A 646 17.38 26.56 15.07
C GLY A 646 17.28 27.92 15.79
N THR A 647 17.47 27.95 17.11
CA THR A 647 17.56 29.20 17.88
C THR A 647 18.85 29.96 17.57
N ALA A 648 19.98 29.26 17.42
CA ALA A 648 21.23 29.87 16.98
C ALA A 648 21.13 30.41 15.55
N MET A 649 20.50 29.68 14.63
CA MET A 649 20.23 30.17 13.27
C MET A 649 19.40 31.47 13.29
N ARG A 650 18.31 31.51 14.07
CA ARG A 650 17.49 32.73 14.21
C ARG A 650 18.28 33.90 14.81
N LYS A 651 19.19 33.61 15.74
CA LYS A 651 20.09 34.63 16.31
C LYS A 651 21.04 35.17 15.25
N TYR A 652 21.70 34.30 14.46
CA TYR A 652 22.57 34.72 13.37
C TYR A 652 21.83 35.59 12.34
N ALA A 653 20.64 35.16 11.91
CA ALA A 653 19.81 35.93 10.98
C ALA A 653 19.44 37.31 11.54
N ARG A 654 19.10 37.41 12.83
CA ARG A 654 18.77 38.68 13.50
C ARG A 654 19.98 39.61 13.64
N GLU A 655 21.15 39.03 13.90
CA GLU A 655 22.41 39.76 14.08
C GLU A 655 23.14 40.06 12.76
N GLY A 656 22.58 39.63 11.61
CA GLY A 656 23.20 39.78 10.30
C GLY A 656 24.46 38.93 10.10
N GLN A 657 24.66 37.92 10.95
CA GLN A 657 25.78 36.98 10.87
C GLN A 657 25.43 35.83 9.91
N GLN A 658 26.44 35.29 9.24
CA GLN A 658 26.28 34.06 8.45
C GLN A 658 26.70 32.86 9.30
N PRO A 659 26.05 31.69 9.13
CA PRO A 659 26.57 30.45 9.67
C PRO A 659 27.92 30.11 9.00
N PRO A 660 28.72 29.20 9.57
CA PRO A 660 29.96 28.74 8.97
C PRO A 660 29.77 28.28 7.51
N ASP A 661 30.73 28.58 6.64
CA ASP A 661 30.73 28.13 5.26
C ASP A 661 30.60 26.60 5.21
N GLY A 662 29.66 26.08 4.41
CA GLY A 662 29.39 24.64 4.37
C GLY A 662 28.38 24.13 5.40
N PHE A 663 27.79 24.99 6.25
CA PHE A 663 26.64 24.62 7.09
C PHE A 663 25.31 24.61 6.31
N MET A 664 25.07 25.62 5.47
CA MET A 664 23.92 25.72 4.59
C MET A 664 24.28 26.56 3.38
N SER A 665 23.62 26.34 2.25
CA SER A 665 23.96 27.05 1.01
C SER A 665 23.61 28.55 1.10
N PRO A 666 24.40 29.44 0.47
CA PRO A 666 24.21 30.88 0.60
C PRO A 666 22.89 31.42 0.05
N ARG A 667 22.29 30.87 -1.02
CA ARG A 667 20.97 31.33 -1.49
C ARG A 667 19.89 30.78 -0.56
N ALA A 668 19.99 29.53 -0.12
CA ALA A 668 19.08 28.95 0.85
C ALA A 668 19.05 29.71 2.20
N TRP A 669 20.19 30.26 2.66
CA TRP A 669 20.24 31.14 3.83
C TRP A 669 19.61 32.52 3.59
N LYS A 670 19.65 33.02 2.36
CA LYS A 670 19.07 34.32 1.98
C LYS A 670 17.55 34.29 1.80
N VAL A 671 16.95 33.10 1.61
CA VAL A 671 15.50 32.95 1.58
C VAL A 671 14.95 33.26 2.97
N LYS A 672 14.18 34.36 3.07
CA LYS A 672 13.60 34.84 4.33
C LYS A 672 12.40 34.01 4.75
#